data_AF-A0A7C3GIS9-F1
#
_entry.id   AF-A0A7C3GIS9-F1
#
_cell.length_a   1.000
_cell.length_b   1.000
_cell.length_c   1.000
_cell.angle_alpha   90.00
_cell.angle_beta   90.00
_cell.angle_gamma   90.00
#
_symmetry.space_group_name_H-M   'P 1'
#
loop_
_entity.id
_entity.type
_entity.pdbx_description
1 polymer ?
#
loop_
_entity_poly.entity_id
_entity_poly.type
_entity_poly.pdbx_seq_one_letter_code
_entity_poly.pdbx_strand_id
1 'polypeptide(L)'
;MKTINKEKNEIIFNKSLKRKIILSFMILLGIALTGNVLSYLIIKKEINNTHIFYKQIAQTKNKNKLLLEFNKKIINPLKKMQKIMLSFSLLTLFIFFILSFILPSKIVNNLLLLKNILEKNKNDLTIDIPVKSKDEIGIISWTLKKFFENLKFILMNSKANTIKLSKESEKLYEYMNKLFKASERDKKEIESLSSGISELATSIEEVTENAKNINSNMDNIASQTIELEKSIKEVTEMQDNVTQLVDTSSSSVTEVAASLEEVANQTNHVYEYTEILMKSADIVKTSINNTFNAVVRIAQEIDSISSAINEQAASIENVANHTKDAEELSIKANDKSQKGKIKLNELIKSIHMIKEKITILGKNISELSSVAENISQITDTINEISDQTNLLALNAAIEAARAGEAGKGFAVVADEVRKLAERSATSTKEIDELIKDIQHRVEQSNEMTEETIKEVTNSIENANEVVSSMDEILESTKNTQQLVAQIANATKEQAEVSSMIVKNVSVLTEANQNIQNTTKELLNSGKEITEKVNEIKQITEKLKYAGDEQIEVISKLVGIVEDMRIMAQKTNVALKEQAEAIISSTKSITEINDMISFVTRALSEQAEVAKGIVNLAIRLSDENKGNFDIFVKVKEIAAQVARHAKNTLEEIVKVKIDEISEKYPVIPSKN
;
A
#
# COMPACT_ATOMS: atom_id res chain seq x y z
N MET A 1 -33.70 139.17 -7.03
CA MET A 1 -32.58 139.85 -7.75
C MET A 1 -32.23 139.00 -8.97
N LYS A 2 -32.35 139.39 -10.23
CA LYS A 2 -32.57 140.68 -10.88
C LYS A 2 -33.69 140.54 -11.91
N THR A 3 -34.83 141.15 -11.60
CA THR A 3 -35.96 141.40 -12.50
C THR A 3 -36.07 142.90 -12.81
N ILE A 4 -34.94 143.63 -12.91
CA ILE A 4 -34.95 145.11 -13.02
C ILE A 4 -34.14 145.67 -14.21
N ASN A 5 -33.41 144.86 -14.99
CA ASN A 5 -32.61 145.40 -16.12
C ASN A 5 -33.23 145.20 -17.52
N LYS A 6 -34.51 144.83 -17.61
CA LYS A 6 -35.17 144.52 -18.88
C LYS A 6 -35.89 145.71 -19.55
N GLU A 7 -36.22 146.78 -18.83
CA GLU A 7 -36.98 147.92 -19.39
C GLU A 7 -36.13 149.15 -19.79
N LYS A 8 -34.84 149.22 -19.40
CA LYS A 8 -34.04 150.43 -19.66
C LYS A 8 -33.36 150.47 -21.03
N ASN A 9 -33.14 149.33 -21.66
CA ASN A 9 -32.43 149.29 -22.96
C ASN A 9 -33.35 149.43 -24.18
N GLU A 10 -34.65 149.14 -24.05
CA GLU A 10 -35.63 149.27 -25.15
C GLU A 10 -36.00 150.74 -25.46
N ILE A 11 -35.91 151.64 -24.47
CA ILE A 11 -36.25 153.06 -24.61
C ILE A 11 -35.10 153.88 -25.21
N ILE A 12 -33.85 153.45 -25.05
CA ILE A 12 -32.66 154.17 -25.56
C ILE A 12 -32.51 154.00 -27.09
N PHE A 13 -32.87 152.83 -27.63
CA PHE A 13 -32.69 152.55 -29.05
C PHE A 13 -33.65 153.34 -29.96
N ASN A 14 -34.89 153.57 -29.50
CA ASN A 14 -35.94 154.21 -30.32
C ASN A 14 -35.76 155.74 -30.47
N LYS A 15 -35.09 156.40 -29.51
CA LYS A 15 -34.84 157.86 -29.55
C LYS A 15 -33.67 158.25 -30.47
N SER A 16 -32.70 157.35 -30.64
CA SER A 16 -31.51 157.53 -31.49
C SER A 16 -31.85 157.52 -32.99
N LEU A 17 -32.70 156.57 -33.42
CA LEU A 17 -32.97 156.34 -34.84
C LEU A 17 -33.86 157.45 -35.45
N LYS A 18 -34.88 157.91 -34.72
CA LYS A 18 -35.77 159.01 -35.17
C LYS A 18 -35.02 160.32 -35.42
N ARG A 19 -33.98 160.61 -34.63
CA ARG A 19 -33.23 161.87 -34.71
C ARG A 19 -32.28 161.92 -35.91
N LYS A 20 -31.69 160.79 -36.32
CA LYS A 20 -30.81 160.71 -37.49
C LYS A 20 -31.56 160.89 -38.81
N ILE A 21 -32.80 160.40 -38.90
CA ILE A 21 -33.63 160.52 -40.13
C ILE A 21 -34.05 161.96 -40.38
N ILE A 22 -34.45 162.71 -39.34
CA ILE A 22 -34.85 164.12 -39.47
C ILE A 22 -33.66 165.00 -39.87
N LEU A 23 -32.44 164.71 -39.37
CA LEU A 23 -31.26 165.51 -39.68
C LEU A 23 -30.78 165.37 -41.14
N SER A 24 -30.88 164.18 -41.73
CA SER A 24 -30.59 164.00 -43.17
C SER A 24 -31.58 164.72 -44.08
N PHE A 25 -32.84 164.88 -43.66
CA PHE A 25 -33.87 165.55 -44.45
C PHE A 25 -33.62 167.05 -44.62
N MET A 26 -33.10 167.74 -43.59
CA MET A 26 -32.80 169.17 -43.70
C MET A 26 -31.55 169.48 -44.54
N ILE A 27 -30.54 168.61 -44.54
CA ILE A 27 -29.28 168.84 -45.29
C ILE A 27 -29.52 168.76 -46.80
N LEU A 28 -30.35 167.83 -47.27
CA LEU A 28 -30.67 167.71 -48.70
C LEU A 28 -31.56 168.86 -49.21
N LEU A 29 -32.48 169.37 -48.37
CA LEU A 29 -33.34 170.50 -48.73
C LEU A 29 -32.53 171.79 -48.97
N GLY A 30 -31.42 171.98 -48.24
CA GLY A 30 -30.52 173.12 -48.40
C GLY A 30 -29.71 173.13 -49.70
N ILE A 31 -29.29 171.96 -50.22
CA ILE A 31 -28.47 171.85 -51.45
C ILE A 31 -29.31 172.10 -52.71
N ALA A 32 -30.59 171.73 -52.71
CA ALA A 32 -31.49 171.97 -53.85
C ALA A 32 -31.84 173.47 -54.03
N LEU A 33 -31.86 174.25 -52.94
CA LEU A 33 -32.24 175.66 -52.94
C LEU A 33 -31.12 176.60 -53.45
N THR A 34 -29.85 176.24 -53.33
CA THR A 34 -28.72 177.08 -53.78
C THR A 34 -28.44 176.99 -55.29
N GLY A 35 -28.67 175.84 -55.93
CA GLY A 35 -28.47 175.66 -57.37
C GLY A 35 -29.45 176.48 -58.23
N ASN A 36 -30.70 176.62 -57.77
CA ASN A 36 -31.74 177.34 -58.51
C ASN A 36 -31.52 178.87 -58.56
N VAL A 37 -30.88 179.44 -57.53
CA VAL A 37 -30.62 180.90 -57.46
C VAL A 37 -29.49 181.31 -58.42
N LEU A 38 -28.51 180.44 -58.69
CA LEU A 38 -27.39 180.73 -59.60
C LEU A 38 -27.80 180.68 -61.08
N SER A 39 -28.66 179.72 -61.45
CA SER A 39 -29.22 179.63 -62.82
C SER A 39 -30.10 180.83 -63.16
N TYR A 40 -30.81 181.39 -62.17
CA TYR A 40 -31.64 182.59 -62.36
C TYR A 40 -30.79 183.85 -62.64
N LEU A 41 -29.61 183.97 -62.05
CA LEU A 41 -28.74 185.14 -62.26
C LEU A 41 -28.03 185.14 -63.62
N ILE A 42 -27.69 183.98 -64.17
CA ILE A 42 -27.01 183.86 -65.48
C ILE A 42 -27.95 184.28 -66.62
N ILE A 43 -29.19 183.79 -66.59
CA ILE A 43 -30.22 184.14 -67.58
C ILE A 43 -30.59 185.62 -67.48
N LYS A 44 -30.64 186.19 -66.26
CA LYS A 44 -30.94 187.61 -66.05
C LYS A 44 -29.84 188.52 -66.59
N LYS A 45 -28.60 188.03 -66.74
CA LYS A 45 -27.48 188.78 -67.34
C LYS A 45 -27.53 188.76 -68.87
N GLU A 46 -27.89 187.64 -69.48
CA GLU A 46 -27.99 187.54 -70.94
C GLU A 46 -29.21 188.26 -71.51
N ILE A 47 -30.33 188.34 -70.77
CA ILE A 47 -31.51 189.11 -71.19
C ILE A 47 -31.23 190.62 -71.24
N ASN A 48 -30.31 191.12 -70.43
CA ASN A 48 -29.98 192.54 -70.45
C ASN A 48 -28.93 192.93 -71.50
N ASN A 49 -28.36 191.98 -72.25
CA ASN A 49 -27.35 192.30 -73.25
C ASN A 49 -27.91 192.54 -74.66
N THR A 50 -29.07 193.18 -74.77
CA THR A 50 -29.68 193.49 -76.09
C THR A 50 -30.02 194.95 -76.39
N HIS A 51 -29.54 195.96 -75.65
CA HIS A 51 -29.61 197.36 -76.11
C HIS A 51 -28.35 197.86 -76.84
N ILE A 52 -28.04 197.14 -77.92
CA ILE A 52 -27.61 197.76 -79.19
C ILE A 52 -28.71 197.62 -80.25
N PHE A 53 -29.65 196.69 -80.07
CA PHE A 53 -30.57 196.30 -81.13
C PHE A 53 -31.76 197.27 -81.35
N TYR A 54 -31.94 198.32 -80.53
CA TYR A 54 -33.07 199.25 -80.73
C TYR A 54 -32.73 200.63 -81.29
N LYS A 55 -31.47 201.09 -81.29
CA LYS A 55 -31.20 202.46 -81.76
C LYS A 55 -30.89 202.56 -83.26
N GLN A 56 -30.38 201.51 -83.92
CA GLN A 56 -30.33 201.54 -85.40
C GLN A 56 -31.68 201.24 -86.06
N ILE A 57 -32.69 200.90 -85.25
CA ILE A 57 -34.08 200.81 -85.69
C ILE A 57 -34.75 202.20 -85.80
N ALA A 58 -34.15 203.29 -85.29
CA ALA A 58 -34.76 204.61 -85.36
C ALA A 58 -34.49 205.42 -86.65
N GLN A 59 -33.82 204.86 -87.66
CA GLN A 59 -33.96 205.33 -89.04
C GLN A 59 -35.36 205.85 -89.45
N THR A 60 -36.34 204.95 -89.39
CA THR A 60 -37.06 204.71 -90.65
C THR A 60 -38.47 204.11 -90.52
N LYS A 61 -39.15 204.08 -91.68
CA LYS A 61 -40.60 204.00 -91.92
C LYS A 61 -41.30 202.61 -91.86
N ASN A 62 -40.64 201.49 -91.52
CA ASN A 62 -41.32 200.18 -91.60
C ASN A 62 -41.02 199.20 -90.45
N LYS A 63 -41.76 199.38 -89.37
CA LYS A 63 -41.45 198.91 -88.01
C LYS A 63 -41.79 197.44 -87.72
N ASN A 64 -42.77 196.85 -88.41
CA ASN A 64 -43.41 195.61 -87.94
C ASN A 64 -42.68 194.31 -88.33
N LYS A 65 -41.86 194.30 -89.39
CA LYS A 65 -41.28 193.04 -89.91
C LYS A 65 -40.06 192.54 -89.13
N LEU A 66 -39.16 193.44 -88.70
CA LEU A 66 -37.90 193.08 -88.04
C LEU A 66 -38.05 192.75 -86.55
N LEU A 67 -38.97 193.43 -85.88
CA LEU A 67 -39.42 193.11 -84.52
C LEU A 67 -39.96 191.67 -84.41
N LEU A 68 -40.51 191.16 -85.50
CA LEU A 68 -41.08 189.82 -85.55
C LEU A 68 -40.00 188.72 -85.62
N GLU A 69 -38.82 188.99 -86.18
CA GLU A 69 -37.77 187.97 -86.35
C GLU A 69 -36.93 187.74 -85.10
N PHE A 70 -36.51 188.79 -84.40
CA PHE A 70 -35.62 188.59 -83.24
C PHE A 70 -36.35 187.95 -82.06
N ASN A 71 -37.62 188.31 -81.86
CA ASN A 71 -38.48 187.67 -80.87
C ASN A 71 -38.66 186.16 -81.16
N LYS A 72 -38.62 185.78 -82.44
CA LYS A 72 -38.69 184.38 -82.89
C LYS A 72 -37.39 183.61 -82.69
N LYS A 73 -36.23 184.20 -82.99
CA LYS A 73 -34.95 183.47 -83.00
C LYS A 73 -34.26 183.36 -81.65
N ILE A 74 -34.44 184.30 -80.73
CA ILE A 74 -33.66 184.33 -79.47
C ILE A 74 -34.53 184.17 -78.22
N ILE A 75 -35.59 184.98 -78.07
CA ILE A 75 -36.40 184.98 -76.83
C ILE A 75 -37.17 183.67 -76.64
N ASN A 76 -37.74 183.13 -77.73
CA ASN A 76 -38.53 181.91 -77.68
C ASN A 76 -37.73 180.65 -77.30
N PRO A 77 -36.52 180.40 -77.85
CA PRO A 77 -35.69 179.29 -77.36
C PRO A 77 -35.33 179.42 -75.88
N LEU A 78 -35.02 180.62 -75.40
CA LEU A 78 -34.69 180.85 -73.99
C LEU A 78 -35.86 180.56 -73.04
N LYS A 79 -37.09 180.95 -73.39
CA LYS A 79 -38.29 180.58 -72.61
C LYS A 79 -38.57 179.08 -72.62
N LYS A 80 -38.15 178.39 -73.70
CA LYS A 80 -38.31 176.94 -73.81
C LYS A 80 -37.35 176.20 -72.88
N MET A 81 -36.10 176.66 -72.78
CA MET A 81 -35.13 176.13 -71.80
C MET A 81 -35.60 176.32 -70.35
N GLN A 82 -36.22 177.46 -70.03
CA GLN A 82 -36.70 177.72 -68.67
C GLN A 82 -37.85 176.79 -68.25
N LYS A 83 -38.76 176.44 -69.18
CA LYS A 83 -39.85 175.50 -68.90
C LYS A 83 -39.38 174.05 -68.71
N ILE A 84 -38.32 173.64 -69.41
CA ILE A 84 -37.75 172.29 -69.26
C ILE A 84 -37.04 172.14 -67.90
N MET A 85 -36.36 173.19 -67.43
CA MET A 85 -35.70 173.12 -66.11
C MET A 85 -36.71 173.13 -64.95
N LEU A 86 -37.85 173.82 -65.11
CA LEU A 86 -38.92 173.82 -64.11
C LEU A 86 -39.63 172.47 -64.01
N SER A 87 -39.80 171.73 -65.11
CA SER A 87 -40.39 170.39 -65.05
C SER A 87 -39.46 169.37 -64.35
N PHE A 88 -38.15 169.52 -64.48
CA PHE A 88 -37.18 168.66 -63.80
C PHE A 88 -37.11 168.89 -62.28
N SER A 89 -37.31 170.14 -61.84
CA SER A 89 -37.41 170.46 -60.40
C SER A 89 -38.71 169.98 -59.75
N LEU A 90 -39.82 169.91 -60.50
CA LEU A 90 -41.08 169.36 -59.98
C LEU A 90 -41.07 167.82 -59.93
N LEU A 91 -40.36 167.15 -60.84
CA LEU A 91 -40.25 165.68 -60.85
C LEU A 91 -39.41 165.14 -59.69
N THR A 92 -38.36 165.86 -59.29
CA THR A 92 -37.48 165.46 -58.18
C THR A 92 -38.14 165.66 -56.81
N LEU A 93 -38.98 166.69 -56.65
CA LEU A 93 -39.75 166.90 -55.42
C LEU A 93 -40.85 165.83 -55.22
N PHE A 94 -41.44 165.36 -56.32
CA PHE A 94 -42.53 164.38 -56.30
C PHE A 94 -42.05 162.97 -55.93
N ILE A 95 -40.85 162.57 -56.38
CA ILE A 95 -40.25 161.27 -56.05
C ILE A 95 -39.88 161.19 -54.57
N PHE A 96 -39.43 162.29 -53.96
CA PHE A 96 -39.03 162.30 -52.56
C PHE A 96 -40.22 162.32 -51.58
N PHE A 97 -41.35 162.91 -51.98
CA PHE A 97 -42.57 162.94 -51.16
C PHE A 97 -43.21 161.54 -51.04
N ILE A 98 -43.17 160.74 -52.11
CA ILE A 98 -43.71 159.37 -52.11
C ILE A 98 -42.86 158.42 -51.26
N LEU A 99 -41.54 158.60 -51.24
CA LEU A 99 -40.63 157.76 -50.44
C LEU A 99 -40.70 158.04 -48.93
N SER A 100 -41.08 159.26 -48.53
CA SER A 100 -41.15 159.63 -47.11
C SER A 100 -42.33 158.99 -46.37
N PHE A 101 -43.41 158.63 -47.07
CA PHE A 101 -44.62 158.10 -46.44
C PHE A 101 -44.72 156.56 -46.45
N ILE A 102 -44.06 155.86 -47.39
CA ILE A 102 -44.26 154.42 -47.61
C ILE A 102 -43.29 153.53 -46.82
N LEU A 103 -42.07 153.98 -46.51
CA LEU A 103 -41.07 153.14 -45.83
C LEU A 103 -41.34 152.86 -44.33
N PRO A 104 -41.90 153.76 -43.51
CA PRO A 104 -42.04 153.50 -42.08
C PRO A 104 -43.12 152.47 -41.69
N SER A 105 -44.13 152.22 -42.53
CA SER A 105 -45.27 151.36 -42.16
C SER A 105 -45.11 149.88 -42.53
N LYS A 106 -44.27 149.54 -43.53
CA LYS A 106 -44.15 148.16 -44.04
C LYS A 106 -43.20 147.25 -43.25
N ILE A 107 -42.18 147.79 -42.58
CA ILE A 107 -41.15 146.98 -41.90
C ILE A 107 -41.53 146.67 -40.44
N VAL A 108 -42.16 147.62 -39.74
CA VAL A 108 -42.44 147.48 -38.30
C VAL A 108 -43.59 146.52 -38.01
N ASN A 109 -44.61 146.44 -38.87
CA ASN A 109 -45.80 145.62 -38.61
C ASN A 109 -45.59 144.11 -38.83
N ASN A 110 -44.76 143.67 -39.79
CA ASN A 110 -44.54 142.24 -40.02
C ASN A 110 -43.55 141.59 -39.03
N LEU A 111 -42.67 142.38 -38.40
CA LEU A 111 -41.76 141.89 -37.34
C LEU A 111 -42.49 141.66 -36.00
N LEU A 112 -43.53 142.46 -35.70
CA LEU A 112 -44.31 142.29 -34.47
C LEU A 112 -45.16 141.00 -34.48
N LEU A 113 -45.60 140.55 -35.67
CA LEU A 113 -46.41 139.34 -35.81
C LEU A 113 -45.59 138.06 -35.59
N LEU A 114 -44.34 138.02 -36.07
CA LEU A 114 -43.42 136.89 -35.86
C LEU A 114 -43.00 136.75 -34.38
N LYS A 115 -42.78 137.87 -33.67
CA LYS A 115 -42.52 137.86 -32.22
C LYS A 115 -43.70 137.26 -31.44
N ASN A 116 -44.94 137.66 -31.77
CA ASN A 116 -46.12 137.21 -31.04
C ASN A 116 -46.43 135.71 -31.21
N ILE A 117 -46.12 135.09 -32.35
CA ILE A 117 -46.30 133.63 -32.54
C ILE A 117 -45.26 132.84 -31.72
N LEU A 118 -44.03 133.34 -31.61
CA LEU A 118 -42.91 132.68 -30.91
C LEU A 118 -42.92 132.87 -29.38
N GLU A 119 -43.41 134.01 -28.87
CA GLU A 119 -43.47 134.24 -27.42
C GLU A 119 -44.68 133.57 -26.75
N LYS A 120 -45.77 133.32 -27.48
CA LYS A 120 -47.02 132.79 -26.91
C LYS A 120 -47.15 131.26 -26.93
N ASN A 121 -46.29 130.53 -27.67
CA ASN A 121 -46.38 129.08 -27.84
C ASN A 121 -45.04 128.34 -27.57
N LYS A 122 -44.47 128.48 -26.37
CA LYS A 122 -43.29 127.70 -25.93
C LYS A 122 -43.68 126.25 -25.60
N ASN A 123 -42.95 125.27 -26.12
CA ASN A 123 -43.12 123.81 -25.94
C ASN A 123 -44.25 123.14 -26.72
N ASP A 124 -44.81 123.82 -27.71
CA ASP A 124 -45.80 123.22 -28.61
C ASP A 124 -45.22 123.13 -30.03
N LEU A 125 -44.89 121.91 -30.46
CA LEU A 125 -44.33 121.63 -31.80
C LEU A 125 -45.45 121.33 -32.84
N THR A 126 -46.72 121.65 -32.56
CA THR A 126 -47.86 121.43 -33.50
C THR A 126 -48.25 122.66 -34.32
N ILE A 127 -47.55 123.78 -34.16
CA ILE A 127 -47.95 125.08 -34.73
C ILE A 127 -47.49 125.21 -36.19
N ASP A 128 -48.40 125.59 -37.10
CA ASP A 128 -48.08 125.84 -38.52
C ASP A 128 -47.71 127.31 -38.74
N ILE A 129 -46.49 127.56 -39.24
CA ILE A 129 -45.95 128.91 -39.45
C ILE A 129 -46.22 129.34 -40.92
N PRO A 130 -47.14 130.29 -41.19
CA PRO A 130 -47.53 130.65 -42.56
C PRO A 130 -46.52 131.56 -43.27
N VAL A 131 -46.01 131.12 -44.42
CA VAL A 131 -45.03 131.86 -45.25
C VAL A 131 -45.76 132.62 -46.36
N LYS A 132 -45.94 133.94 -46.23
CA LYS A 132 -46.75 134.76 -47.16
C LYS A 132 -46.01 135.91 -47.88
N SER A 133 -44.68 135.99 -47.79
CA SER A 133 -43.91 137.02 -48.49
C SER A 133 -42.70 136.41 -49.22
N LYS A 134 -42.32 136.99 -50.36
CA LYS A 134 -41.13 136.60 -51.16
C LYS A 134 -39.88 137.43 -50.78
N ASP A 135 -39.97 138.22 -49.72
CA ASP A 135 -38.89 139.04 -49.18
C ASP A 135 -38.09 138.28 -48.11
N GLU A 136 -37.10 138.95 -47.53
CA GLU A 136 -36.19 138.38 -46.54
C GLU A 136 -36.89 137.85 -45.27
N ILE A 137 -38.12 138.31 -44.97
CA ILE A 137 -38.91 137.83 -43.82
C ILE A 137 -39.65 136.52 -44.16
N GLY A 138 -39.99 136.31 -45.43
CA GLY A 138 -40.52 135.04 -45.92
C GLY A 138 -39.52 133.88 -45.84
N ILE A 139 -38.24 134.14 -46.17
CA ILE A 139 -37.17 133.14 -46.08
C ILE A 139 -36.98 132.67 -44.62
N ILE A 140 -36.95 133.59 -43.67
CA ILE A 140 -36.81 133.26 -42.24
C ILE A 140 -37.98 132.39 -41.75
N SER A 141 -39.21 132.71 -42.16
CA SER A 141 -40.40 131.95 -41.78
C SER A 141 -40.39 130.51 -42.34
N TRP A 142 -39.90 130.32 -43.58
CA TRP A 142 -39.76 129.00 -44.19
C TRP A 142 -38.69 128.14 -43.51
N THR A 143 -37.52 128.71 -43.22
CA THR A 143 -36.43 127.98 -42.54
C THR A 143 -36.85 127.52 -41.14
N LEU A 144 -37.62 128.35 -40.42
CA LEU A 144 -38.10 127.99 -39.09
C LEU A 144 -39.09 126.82 -39.11
N LYS A 145 -39.96 126.73 -40.14
CA LYS A 145 -40.87 125.58 -40.33
C LYS A 145 -40.10 124.27 -40.53
N LYS A 146 -39.07 124.26 -41.40
CA LYS A 146 -38.26 123.05 -41.65
C LYS A 146 -37.49 122.57 -40.42
N PHE A 147 -37.06 123.47 -39.54
CA PHE A 147 -36.38 123.10 -38.29
C PHE A 147 -37.30 122.34 -37.33
N PHE A 148 -38.55 122.79 -37.16
CA PHE A 148 -39.53 122.12 -36.29
C PHE A 148 -39.93 120.72 -36.80
N GLU A 149 -40.09 120.54 -38.12
CA GLU A 149 -40.39 119.22 -38.71
C GLU A 149 -39.26 118.21 -38.43
N ASN A 150 -37.99 118.62 -38.51
CA ASN A 150 -36.85 117.72 -38.30
C ASN A 150 -36.67 117.33 -36.82
N LEU A 151 -36.95 118.27 -35.90
CA LEU A 151 -36.89 118.01 -34.46
C LEU A 151 -37.93 116.96 -34.02
N LYS A 152 -39.08 116.93 -34.70
CA LYS A 152 -40.16 115.97 -34.47
C LYS A 152 -39.77 114.53 -34.83
N PHE A 153 -39.03 114.33 -35.93
CA PHE A 153 -38.58 113.01 -36.39
C PHE A 153 -37.53 112.39 -35.44
N ILE A 154 -36.59 113.18 -34.93
CA ILE A 154 -35.53 112.69 -34.04
C ILE A 154 -36.11 112.18 -32.70
N LEU A 155 -37.08 112.90 -32.13
CA LEU A 155 -37.69 112.53 -30.84
C LEU A 155 -38.51 111.23 -30.94
N MET A 156 -39.19 110.97 -32.07
CA MET A 156 -39.92 109.70 -32.29
C MET A 156 -38.97 108.49 -32.39
N ASN A 157 -37.86 108.61 -33.11
CA ASN A 157 -36.87 107.53 -33.22
C ASN A 157 -36.16 107.23 -31.90
N SER A 158 -35.91 108.26 -31.07
CA SER A 158 -35.30 108.08 -29.75
C SER A 158 -36.20 107.26 -28.81
N LYS A 159 -37.52 107.51 -28.81
CA LYS A 159 -38.49 106.73 -28.00
C LYS A 159 -38.52 105.25 -28.39
N ALA A 160 -38.51 104.94 -29.69
CA ALA A 160 -38.58 103.56 -30.18
C ALA A 160 -37.32 102.74 -29.83
N ASN A 161 -36.12 103.34 -29.94
CA ASN A 161 -34.88 102.64 -29.65
C ASN A 161 -34.67 102.34 -28.16
N THR A 162 -35.08 103.25 -27.27
CA THR A 162 -34.95 103.04 -25.82
C THR A 162 -35.86 101.91 -25.32
N ILE A 163 -37.06 101.75 -25.89
CA ILE A 163 -37.95 100.60 -25.58
C ILE A 163 -37.29 99.28 -26.02
N LYS A 164 -36.67 99.25 -27.21
CA LYS A 164 -35.99 98.04 -27.72
C LYS A 164 -34.78 97.65 -26.86
N LEU A 165 -33.98 98.63 -26.42
CA LEU A 165 -32.79 98.40 -25.58
C LEU A 165 -33.15 97.85 -24.19
N SER A 166 -34.25 98.32 -23.59
CA SER A 166 -34.74 97.81 -22.30
C SER A 166 -35.13 96.32 -22.38
N LYS A 167 -35.79 95.91 -23.46
CA LYS A 167 -36.31 94.54 -23.62
C LYS A 167 -35.20 93.50 -23.85
N GLU A 168 -34.11 93.88 -24.54
CA GLU A 168 -32.97 92.98 -24.78
C GLU A 168 -32.05 92.83 -23.55
N SER A 169 -31.91 93.86 -22.71
CA SER A 169 -31.17 93.73 -21.45
C SER A 169 -31.85 92.78 -20.45
N GLU A 170 -33.18 92.75 -20.45
CA GLU A 170 -33.96 91.85 -19.59
C GLU A 170 -33.77 90.38 -20.00
N LYS A 171 -33.74 90.08 -21.31
CA LYS A 171 -33.40 88.73 -21.83
C LYS A 171 -31.97 88.30 -21.48
N LEU A 172 -31.00 89.20 -21.57
CA LEU A 172 -29.59 88.88 -21.26
C LEU A 172 -29.43 88.48 -19.78
N TYR A 173 -30.15 89.13 -18.88
CA TYR A 173 -30.19 88.77 -17.46
C TYR A 173 -30.74 87.36 -17.23
N GLU A 174 -31.81 86.98 -17.94
CA GLU A 174 -32.39 85.64 -17.86
C GLU A 174 -31.44 84.55 -18.38
N TYR A 175 -30.74 84.81 -19.49
CA TYR A 175 -29.79 83.86 -20.11
C TYR A 175 -28.58 83.59 -19.20
N MET A 176 -28.02 84.63 -18.58
CA MET A 176 -26.91 84.48 -17.62
C MET A 176 -27.35 83.70 -16.37
N ASN A 177 -28.61 83.83 -15.93
CA ASN A 177 -29.13 83.06 -14.81
C ASN A 177 -29.28 81.55 -15.14
N LYS A 178 -29.60 81.21 -16.40
CA LYS A 178 -29.60 79.81 -16.88
C LYS A 178 -28.17 79.25 -16.96
N LEU A 179 -27.21 80.01 -17.50
CA LEU A 179 -25.81 79.60 -17.60
C LEU A 179 -25.15 79.41 -16.23
N PHE A 180 -25.45 80.29 -15.26
CA PHE A 180 -24.98 80.15 -13.89
C PHE A 180 -25.45 78.84 -13.23
N LYS A 181 -26.74 78.50 -13.40
CA LYS A 181 -27.28 77.22 -12.90
C LYS A 181 -26.69 76.00 -13.62
N ALA A 182 -26.38 76.10 -14.90
CA ALA A 182 -25.71 75.03 -15.65
C ALA A 182 -24.26 74.83 -15.15
N SER A 183 -23.50 75.91 -14.96
CA SER A 183 -22.14 75.86 -14.39
C SER A 183 -22.11 75.31 -12.97
N GLU A 184 -23.11 75.64 -12.13
CA GLU A 184 -23.26 75.05 -10.79
C GLU A 184 -23.56 73.53 -10.84
N ARG A 185 -24.24 73.07 -11.89
CA ARG A 185 -24.49 71.64 -12.15
C ARG A 185 -23.21 70.93 -12.59
N ASP A 186 -22.47 71.49 -13.54
CA ASP A 186 -21.21 70.92 -14.04
C ASP A 186 -20.18 70.78 -12.91
N LYS A 187 -20.15 71.72 -11.96
CA LYS A 187 -19.28 71.62 -10.77
C LYS A 187 -19.61 70.39 -9.93
N LYS A 188 -20.89 70.14 -9.67
CA LYS A 188 -21.35 68.96 -8.90
C LYS A 188 -21.08 67.65 -9.65
N GLU A 189 -21.26 67.63 -10.97
CA GLU A 189 -20.96 66.46 -11.79
C GLU A 189 -19.46 66.14 -11.81
N ILE A 190 -18.59 67.17 -11.88
CA ILE A 190 -17.13 67.01 -11.80
C ILE A 190 -16.69 66.51 -10.40
N GLU A 191 -17.26 67.04 -9.33
CA GLU A 191 -17.01 66.57 -7.96
C GLU A 191 -17.43 65.09 -7.78
N SER A 192 -18.61 64.70 -8.32
CA SER A 192 -19.08 63.32 -8.31
C SER A 192 -18.22 62.38 -9.16
N LEU A 193 -17.74 62.86 -10.32
CA LEU A 193 -16.81 62.11 -11.18
C LEU A 193 -15.47 61.87 -10.46
N SER A 194 -14.93 62.88 -9.77
CA SER A 194 -13.68 62.73 -9.02
C SER A 194 -13.82 61.75 -7.85
N SER A 195 -14.98 61.75 -7.17
CA SER A 195 -15.28 60.77 -6.12
C SER A 195 -15.37 59.35 -6.71
N GLY A 196 -16.07 59.17 -7.83
CA GLY A 196 -16.21 57.87 -8.50
C GLY A 196 -14.88 57.30 -9.00
N ILE A 197 -13.95 58.15 -9.45
CA ILE A 197 -12.61 57.68 -9.85
C ILE A 197 -11.75 57.32 -8.64
N SER A 198 -11.90 58.04 -7.51
CA SER A 198 -11.22 57.68 -6.27
C SER A 198 -11.70 56.31 -5.76
N GLU A 199 -13.00 56.05 -5.84
CA GLU A 199 -13.59 54.75 -5.50
C GLU A 199 -13.14 53.65 -6.47
N LEU A 200 -13.05 53.95 -7.77
CA LEU A 200 -12.50 53.05 -8.78
C LEU A 200 -11.01 52.74 -8.54
N ALA A 201 -10.21 53.72 -8.11
CA ALA A 201 -8.80 53.51 -7.77
C ALA A 201 -8.65 52.57 -6.56
N THR A 202 -9.45 52.76 -5.51
CA THR A 202 -9.50 51.84 -4.36
C THR A 202 -9.94 50.44 -4.78
N SER A 203 -10.93 50.32 -5.68
CA SER A 203 -11.37 49.02 -6.20
C SER A 203 -10.29 48.33 -7.05
N ILE A 204 -9.53 49.07 -7.87
CA ILE A 204 -8.39 48.53 -8.62
C ILE A 204 -7.31 48.02 -7.66
N GLU A 205 -6.99 48.76 -6.60
CA GLU A 205 -6.04 48.32 -5.56
C GLU A 205 -6.53 47.03 -4.87
N GLU A 206 -7.81 46.96 -4.51
CA GLU A 206 -8.42 45.78 -3.88
C GLU A 206 -8.39 44.55 -4.81
N VAL A 207 -8.77 44.70 -6.08
CA VAL A 207 -8.73 43.59 -7.04
C VAL A 207 -7.28 43.17 -7.36
N THR A 208 -6.32 44.11 -7.33
CA THR A 208 -4.89 43.80 -7.48
C THR A 208 -4.38 42.98 -6.30
N GLU A 209 -4.73 43.35 -5.08
CA GLU A 209 -4.36 42.58 -3.89
C GLU A 209 -5.04 41.20 -3.87
N ASN A 210 -6.31 41.12 -4.31
CA ASN A 210 -7.00 39.84 -4.48
C ASN A 210 -6.32 38.95 -5.54
N ALA A 211 -5.91 39.50 -6.69
CA ALA A 211 -5.17 38.76 -7.71
C ALA A 211 -3.83 38.22 -7.17
N LYS A 212 -3.12 39.02 -6.38
CA LYS A 212 -1.89 38.61 -5.70
C LYS A 212 -2.12 37.52 -4.65
N ASN A 213 -3.19 37.61 -3.87
CA ASN A 213 -3.59 36.57 -2.91
C ASN A 213 -3.95 35.26 -3.60
N ILE A 214 -4.71 35.32 -4.71
CA ILE A 214 -5.01 34.13 -5.51
C ILE A 214 -3.71 33.53 -6.07
N ASN A 215 -2.77 34.34 -6.55
CA ASN A 215 -1.49 33.84 -7.07
C ASN A 215 -0.69 33.11 -5.99
N SER A 216 -0.58 33.69 -4.79
CA SER A 216 0.09 33.03 -3.66
C SER A 216 -0.63 31.75 -3.23
N ASN A 217 -1.96 31.71 -3.30
CA ASN A 217 -2.73 30.50 -3.03
C ASN A 217 -2.51 29.43 -4.11
N MET A 218 -2.38 29.81 -5.39
CA MET A 218 -2.06 28.89 -6.46
C MET A 218 -0.66 28.30 -6.31
N ASP A 219 0.34 29.08 -5.90
CA ASP A 219 1.69 28.59 -5.60
C ASP A 219 1.67 27.54 -4.46
N ASN A 220 0.85 27.79 -3.42
CA ASN A 220 0.66 26.84 -2.33
C ASN A 220 -0.03 25.55 -2.80
N ILE A 221 -1.10 25.66 -3.60
CA ILE A 221 -1.82 24.50 -4.15
C ILE A 221 -0.93 23.71 -5.13
N ALA A 222 -0.10 24.39 -5.93
CA ALA A 222 0.88 23.75 -6.81
C ALA A 222 1.88 22.93 -6.01
N SER A 223 2.43 23.50 -4.94
CA SER A 223 3.36 22.82 -4.04
C SER A 223 2.72 21.60 -3.38
N GLN A 224 1.47 21.73 -2.89
CA GLN A 224 0.71 20.60 -2.33
C GLN A 224 0.39 19.53 -3.38
N THR A 225 0.12 19.91 -4.63
CA THR A 225 -0.16 18.96 -5.73
C THR A 225 1.08 18.14 -6.08
N ILE A 226 2.27 18.76 -6.08
CA ILE A 226 3.56 18.06 -6.27
C ILE A 226 3.83 17.07 -5.12
N GLU A 227 3.55 17.48 -3.88
CA GLU A 227 3.70 16.60 -2.72
C GLU A 227 2.70 15.43 -2.75
N LEU A 228 1.47 15.68 -3.19
CA LEU A 228 0.45 14.66 -3.38
C LEU A 228 0.84 13.68 -4.51
N GLU A 229 1.39 14.17 -5.62
CA GLU A 229 1.92 13.33 -6.72
C GLU A 229 3.00 12.38 -6.22
N LYS A 230 3.94 12.90 -5.43
CA LYS A 230 4.98 12.08 -4.80
C LYS A 230 4.38 11.03 -3.86
N SER A 231 3.42 11.42 -3.03
CA SER A 231 2.74 10.51 -2.10
C SER A 231 2.00 9.39 -2.82
N ILE A 232 1.31 9.69 -3.93
CA ILE A 232 0.61 8.66 -4.72
C ILE A 232 1.58 7.66 -5.34
N LYS A 233 2.74 8.13 -5.80
CA LYS A 233 3.79 7.25 -6.31
C LYS A 233 4.31 6.30 -5.22
N GLU A 234 4.59 6.82 -4.02
CA GLU A 234 5.03 6.01 -2.88
C GLU A 234 3.96 4.99 -2.44
N VAL A 235 2.69 5.38 -2.39
CA VAL A 235 1.59 4.45 -2.05
C VAL A 235 1.40 3.39 -3.14
N THR A 236 1.61 3.72 -4.41
CA THR A 236 1.57 2.75 -5.52
C THR A 236 2.67 1.71 -5.38
N GLU A 237 3.90 2.12 -5.09
CA GLU A 237 5.01 1.20 -4.83
C GLU A 237 4.74 0.32 -3.60
N MET A 238 4.16 0.88 -2.53
CA MET A 238 3.73 0.11 -1.38
C MET A 238 2.61 -0.88 -1.71
N GLN A 239 1.71 -0.53 -2.64
CA GLN A 239 0.61 -1.39 -3.07
C GLN A 239 1.08 -2.60 -3.90
N ASP A 240 2.13 -2.43 -4.70
CA ASP A 240 2.81 -3.54 -5.39
C ASP A 240 3.41 -4.51 -4.37
N ASN A 241 4.08 -3.99 -3.33
CA ASN A 241 4.60 -4.80 -2.23
C ASN A 241 3.50 -5.58 -1.48
N VAL A 242 2.35 -4.94 -1.21
CA VAL A 242 1.19 -5.61 -0.60
C VAL A 242 0.68 -6.75 -1.48
N THR A 243 0.59 -6.53 -2.79
CA THR A 243 0.14 -7.56 -3.75
C THR A 243 1.08 -8.77 -3.74
N GLN A 244 2.39 -8.53 -3.79
CA GLN A 244 3.39 -9.60 -3.70
C GLN A 244 3.33 -10.35 -2.35
N LEU A 245 3.08 -9.63 -1.25
CA LEU A 245 2.94 -10.24 0.08
C LEU A 245 1.69 -11.12 0.17
N VAL A 246 0.58 -10.72 -0.45
CA VAL A 246 -0.66 -11.52 -0.54
C VAL A 246 -0.41 -12.80 -1.31
N ASP A 247 0.25 -12.74 -2.47
CA ASP A 247 0.59 -13.92 -3.28
C ASP A 247 1.50 -14.89 -2.51
N THR A 248 2.53 -14.35 -1.84
CA THR A 248 3.43 -15.13 -0.98
C THR A 248 2.66 -15.78 0.18
N SER A 249 1.78 -15.02 0.84
CA SER A 249 0.94 -15.53 1.93
C SER A 249 -0.01 -16.63 1.46
N SER A 250 -0.58 -16.50 0.26
CA SER A 250 -1.42 -17.53 -0.35
C SER A 250 -0.64 -18.84 -0.55
N SER A 251 0.57 -18.76 -1.11
CA SER A 251 1.43 -19.93 -1.29
C SER A 251 1.77 -20.58 0.05
N SER A 252 2.15 -19.79 1.06
CA SER A 252 2.45 -20.31 2.39
C SER A 252 1.24 -20.97 3.05
N VAL A 253 0.05 -20.39 2.95
CA VAL A 253 -1.18 -21.01 3.49
C VAL A 253 -1.47 -22.35 2.82
N THR A 254 -1.29 -22.48 1.50
CA THR A 254 -1.46 -23.77 0.80
C THR A 254 -0.41 -24.81 1.20
N GLU A 255 0.84 -24.39 1.42
CA GLU A 255 1.91 -25.28 1.85
C GLU A 255 1.68 -25.81 3.27
N VAL A 256 1.25 -24.94 4.20
CA VAL A 256 0.89 -25.36 5.56
C VAL A 256 -0.33 -26.28 5.53
N ALA A 257 -1.31 -26.04 4.65
CA ALA A 257 -2.47 -26.91 4.50
C ALA A 257 -2.09 -28.34 4.08
N ALA A 258 -1.22 -28.45 3.06
CA ALA A 258 -0.69 -29.75 2.61
C ALA A 258 0.12 -30.44 3.72
N SER A 259 0.95 -29.68 4.45
CA SER A 259 1.73 -30.21 5.57
C SER A 259 0.84 -30.75 6.70
N LEU A 260 -0.28 -30.10 6.99
CA LEU A 260 -1.23 -30.59 7.99
C LEU A 260 -1.95 -31.87 7.57
N GLU A 261 -2.30 -31.99 6.29
CA GLU A 261 -2.88 -33.22 5.75
C GLU A 261 -1.88 -34.39 5.89
N GLU A 262 -0.60 -34.15 5.60
CA GLU A 262 0.45 -35.14 5.82
C GLU A 262 0.61 -35.51 7.30
N VAL A 263 0.65 -34.52 8.21
CA VAL A 263 0.71 -34.75 9.67
C VAL A 263 -0.49 -35.58 10.15
N ALA A 264 -1.69 -35.27 9.68
CA ALA A 264 -2.90 -36.03 10.03
C ALA A 264 -2.79 -37.49 9.58
N ASN A 265 -2.30 -37.72 8.35
CA ASN A 265 -2.07 -39.07 7.85
C ASN A 265 -0.99 -39.82 8.66
N GLN A 266 0.14 -39.17 8.96
CA GLN A 266 1.19 -39.73 9.81
C GLN A 266 0.68 -40.08 11.21
N THR A 267 -0.19 -39.25 11.79
CA THR A 267 -0.80 -39.48 13.11
C THR A 267 -1.65 -40.75 13.12
N ASN A 268 -2.41 -41.01 12.06
CA ASN A 268 -3.18 -42.25 11.92
C ASN A 268 -2.28 -43.49 11.84
N HIS A 269 -1.18 -43.42 11.10
CA HIS A 269 -0.20 -44.51 11.07
C HIS A 269 0.45 -44.75 12.43
N VAL A 270 0.82 -43.69 13.16
CA VAL A 270 1.34 -43.84 14.53
C VAL A 270 0.31 -44.52 15.44
N TYR A 271 -0.97 -44.16 15.34
CA TYR A 271 -2.03 -44.80 16.11
C TYR A 271 -2.11 -46.31 15.82
N GLU A 272 -2.10 -46.72 14.54
CA GLU A 272 -2.08 -48.12 14.15
C GLU A 272 -0.84 -48.86 14.69
N TYR A 273 0.34 -48.24 14.59
CA TYR A 273 1.58 -48.81 15.13
C TYR A 273 1.53 -48.97 16.65
N THR A 274 0.93 -48.05 17.39
CA THR A 274 0.77 -48.20 18.85
C THR A 274 -0.13 -49.39 19.21
N GLU A 275 -1.18 -49.66 18.43
CA GLU A 275 -2.05 -50.82 18.67
C GLU A 275 -1.32 -52.14 18.43
N ILE A 276 -0.53 -52.21 17.35
CA ILE A 276 0.31 -53.37 17.02
C ILE A 276 1.39 -53.58 18.11
N LEU A 277 2.01 -52.49 18.58
CA LEU A 277 3.00 -52.54 19.66
C LEU A 277 2.40 -53.05 20.97
N MET A 278 1.18 -52.63 21.33
CA MET A 278 0.46 -53.15 22.50
C MET A 278 0.22 -54.67 22.40
N LYS A 279 -0.27 -55.14 21.25
CA LYS A 279 -0.45 -56.59 21.00
C LYS A 279 0.88 -57.34 21.11
N SER A 280 1.96 -56.76 20.57
CA SER A 280 3.31 -57.33 20.64
C SER A 280 3.82 -57.41 22.08
N ALA A 281 3.57 -56.38 22.90
CA ALA A 281 3.92 -56.37 24.32
C ALA A 281 3.20 -57.48 25.11
N ASP A 282 1.91 -57.73 24.83
CA ASP A 282 1.15 -58.82 25.44
C ASP A 282 1.67 -60.20 25.03
N ILE A 283 2.07 -60.37 23.76
CA ILE A 283 2.72 -61.60 23.28
C ILE A 283 4.04 -61.82 24.02
N VAL A 284 4.88 -60.78 24.13
CA VAL A 284 6.16 -60.84 24.87
C VAL A 284 5.93 -61.23 26.32
N LYS A 285 4.95 -60.61 27.00
CA LYS A 285 4.57 -60.95 28.38
C LYS A 285 4.19 -62.42 28.54
N THR A 286 3.39 -62.94 27.62
CA THR A 286 2.98 -64.35 27.62
C THR A 286 4.18 -65.28 27.39
N SER A 287 5.06 -64.92 26.45
CA SER A 287 6.29 -65.65 26.15
C SER A 287 7.23 -65.72 27.36
N ILE A 288 7.41 -64.60 28.07
CA ILE A 288 8.20 -64.54 29.31
C ILE A 288 7.66 -65.50 30.36
N ASN A 289 6.33 -65.57 30.53
CA ASN A 289 5.72 -66.48 31.50
C ASN A 289 5.93 -67.96 31.12
N ASN A 290 5.87 -68.29 29.82
CA ASN A 290 6.17 -69.63 29.33
C ASN A 290 7.65 -70.00 29.56
N THR A 291 8.57 -69.07 29.29
CA THR A 291 10.01 -69.26 29.56
C THR A 291 10.26 -69.47 31.05
N PHE A 292 9.60 -68.69 31.92
CA PHE A 292 9.70 -68.86 33.37
C PHE A 292 9.29 -70.27 33.82
N ASN A 293 8.17 -70.79 33.32
CA ASN A 293 7.72 -72.14 33.63
C ASN A 293 8.69 -73.21 33.10
N ALA A 294 9.25 -73.01 31.90
CA ALA A 294 10.24 -73.93 31.33
C ALA A 294 11.52 -74.00 32.18
N VAL A 295 11.99 -72.86 32.66
CA VAL A 295 13.16 -72.74 33.52
C VAL A 295 12.98 -73.44 34.88
N VAL A 296 11.78 -73.35 35.45
CA VAL A 296 11.42 -74.13 36.66
C VAL A 296 11.47 -75.63 36.39
N ARG A 297 10.93 -76.08 35.24
CA ARG A 297 10.97 -77.50 34.87
C ARG A 297 12.39 -77.99 34.64
N ILE A 298 13.24 -77.21 33.96
CA ILE A 298 14.66 -77.55 33.76
C ILE A 298 15.38 -77.72 35.10
N ALA A 299 15.09 -76.87 36.10
CA ALA A 299 15.67 -77.03 37.44
C ALA A 299 15.31 -78.39 38.06
N GLN A 300 14.05 -78.81 37.95
CA GLN A 300 13.61 -80.13 38.45
C GLN A 300 14.26 -81.30 37.71
N GLU A 301 14.46 -81.17 36.40
CA GLU A 301 15.17 -82.17 35.59
C GLU A 301 16.66 -82.27 35.99
N ILE A 302 17.32 -81.13 36.23
CA ILE A 302 18.71 -81.07 36.72
C ILE A 302 18.85 -81.80 38.08
N ASP A 303 17.93 -81.58 39.01
CA ASP A 303 17.92 -82.25 40.32
C ASP A 303 17.73 -83.77 40.18
N SER A 304 16.85 -84.18 39.27
CA SER A 304 16.57 -85.59 38.98
C SER A 304 17.78 -86.29 38.36
N ILE A 305 18.44 -85.63 37.39
CA ILE A 305 19.67 -86.13 36.76
C ILE A 305 20.80 -86.24 37.79
N SER A 306 20.96 -85.24 38.65
CA SER A 306 21.96 -85.26 39.72
C SER A 306 21.79 -86.46 40.65
N SER A 307 20.55 -86.76 41.03
CA SER A 307 20.22 -87.91 41.87
C SER A 307 20.53 -89.24 41.16
N ALA A 308 20.14 -89.36 39.89
CA ALA A 308 20.42 -90.55 39.09
C ALA A 308 21.93 -90.79 38.89
N ILE A 309 22.73 -89.74 38.72
CA ILE A 309 24.20 -89.86 38.60
C ILE A 309 24.82 -90.32 39.93
N ASN A 310 24.34 -89.82 41.07
CA ASN A 310 24.85 -90.27 42.36
C ASN A 310 24.55 -91.76 42.59
N GLU A 311 23.35 -92.23 42.21
CA GLU A 311 23.00 -93.65 42.26
C GLU A 311 23.85 -94.47 41.27
N GLN A 312 24.07 -93.95 40.07
CA GLN A 312 24.94 -94.59 39.07
C GLN A 312 26.40 -94.70 39.57
N ALA A 313 26.92 -93.67 40.23
CA ALA A 313 28.27 -93.70 40.81
C ALA A 313 28.39 -94.82 41.87
N ALA A 314 27.40 -94.94 42.76
CA ALA A 314 27.34 -96.03 43.73
C ALA A 314 27.24 -97.42 43.06
N SER A 315 26.47 -97.54 41.97
CA SER A 315 26.38 -98.78 41.20
C SER A 315 27.71 -99.14 40.53
N ILE A 316 28.43 -98.17 39.98
CA ILE A 316 29.76 -98.37 39.36
C ILE A 316 30.75 -98.88 40.41
N GLU A 317 30.75 -98.31 41.61
CA GLU A 317 31.59 -98.76 42.73
C GLU A 317 31.28 -100.22 43.12
N ASN A 318 29.99 -100.59 43.21
CA ASN A 318 29.57 -101.96 43.49
C ASN A 318 30.02 -102.94 42.40
N VAL A 319 29.87 -102.59 41.12
CA VAL A 319 30.34 -103.43 40.00
C VAL A 319 31.85 -103.58 40.02
N ALA A 320 32.61 -102.52 40.31
CA ALA A 320 34.06 -102.58 40.45
C ALA A 320 34.50 -103.54 41.57
N ASN A 321 33.84 -103.49 42.73
CA ASN A 321 34.10 -104.40 43.84
C ASN A 321 33.76 -105.85 43.48
N HIS A 322 32.58 -106.11 42.89
CA HIS A 322 32.19 -107.45 42.45
C HIS A 322 33.12 -108.03 41.37
N THR A 323 33.63 -107.18 40.48
CA THR A 323 34.58 -107.58 39.44
C THR A 323 35.90 -108.04 40.08
N LYS A 324 36.39 -107.32 41.10
CA LYS A 324 37.57 -107.70 41.87
C LYS A 324 37.38 -109.02 42.63
N ASP A 325 36.22 -109.22 43.26
CA ASP A 325 35.90 -110.48 43.95
C ASP A 325 35.82 -111.66 42.98
N ALA A 326 35.21 -111.45 41.81
CA ALA A 326 35.12 -112.46 40.75
C ALA A 326 36.50 -112.83 40.17
N GLU A 327 37.41 -111.87 40.05
CA GLU A 327 38.80 -112.10 39.64
C GLU A 327 39.51 -113.02 40.65
N GLU A 328 39.44 -112.68 41.95
CA GLU A 328 40.08 -113.45 43.02
C GLU A 328 39.52 -114.88 43.09
N LEU A 329 38.19 -115.04 43.02
CA LEU A 329 37.54 -116.35 42.98
C LEU A 329 37.95 -117.17 41.76
N SER A 330 38.03 -116.54 40.58
CA SER A 330 38.45 -117.22 39.35
C SER A 330 39.90 -117.70 39.44
N ILE A 331 40.80 -116.90 40.00
CA ILE A 331 42.21 -117.27 40.27
C ILE A 331 42.27 -118.47 41.23
N LYS A 332 41.50 -118.45 42.32
CA LYS A 332 41.44 -119.56 43.29
C LYS A 332 40.88 -120.84 42.66
N ALA A 333 39.83 -120.73 41.84
CA ALA A 333 39.24 -121.87 41.14
C ALA A 333 40.22 -122.50 40.15
N ASN A 334 40.97 -121.68 39.40
CA ASN A 334 42.03 -122.15 38.50
C ASN A 334 43.14 -122.90 39.27
N ASP A 335 43.65 -122.33 40.37
CA ASP A 335 44.66 -122.99 41.23
C ASP A 335 44.17 -124.34 41.80
N LYS A 336 42.92 -124.37 42.30
CA LYS A 336 42.32 -125.60 42.85
C LYS A 336 42.11 -126.67 41.79
N SER A 337 41.64 -126.29 40.60
CA SER A 337 41.43 -127.22 39.48
C SER A 337 42.75 -127.77 38.97
N GLN A 338 43.79 -126.94 38.88
CA GLN A 338 45.14 -127.37 38.50
C GLN A 338 45.72 -128.36 39.52
N LYS A 339 45.59 -128.08 40.83
CA LYS A 339 45.99 -129.01 41.89
C LYS A 339 45.19 -130.32 41.84
N GLY A 340 43.89 -130.25 41.58
CA GLY A 340 43.01 -131.41 41.39
C GLY A 340 43.48 -132.30 40.24
N LYS A 341 43.76 -131.69 39.07
CA LYS A 341 44.31 -132.38 37.90
C LYS A 341 45.64 -133.08 38.20
N ILE A 342 46.55 -132.43 38.93
CA ILE A 342 47.84 -133.04 39.32
C ILE A 342 47.60 -134.27 40.21
N LYS A 343 46.73 -134.17 41.21
CA LYS A 343 46.41 -135.30 42.11
C LYS A 343 45.71 -136.47 41.41
N LEU A 344 44.84 -136.20 40.45
CA LEU A 344 44.23 -137.25 39.62
C LEU A 344 45.26 -137.99 38.76
N ASN A 345 46.21 -137.26 38.16
CA ASN A 345 47.29 -137.89 37.41
C ASN A 345 48.20 -138.76 38.30
N GLU A 346 48.46 -138.35 39.54
CA GLU A 346 49.15 -139.20 40.53
C GLU A 346 48.33 -140.47 40.85
N LEU A 347 47.01 -140.33 41.05
CA LEU A 347 46.11 -141.46 41.31
C LEU A 347 46.10 -142.45 40.14
N ILE A 348 46.02 -141.99 38.89
CA ILE A 348 46.07 -142.85 37.70
C ILE A 348 47.37 -143.67 37.66
N LYS A 349 48.51 -143.06 38.02
CA LYS A 349 49.80 -143.77 38.13
C LYS A 349 49.75 -144.85 39.22
N SER A 350 49.19 -144.55 40.39
CA SER A 350 49.04 -145.53 41.47
C SER A 350 48.11 -146.69 41.07
N ILE A 351 47.02 -146.41 40.36
CA ILE A 351 46.10 -147.45 39.87
C ILE A 351 46.78 -148.32 38.79
N HIS A 352 47.61 -147.75 37.92
CA HIS A 352 48.44 -148.54 36.99
C HIS A 352 49.38 -149.50 37.72
N MET A 353 50.04 -149.05 38.80
CA MET A 353 50.88 -149.92 39.62
C MET A 353 50.08 -151.04 40.29
N ILE A 354 48.84 -150.78 40.69
CA ILE A 354 47.94 -151.80 41.24
C ILE A 354 47.58 -152.83 40.16
N LYS A 355 47.24 -152.38 38.95
CA LYS A 355 46.96 -153.26 37.80
C LYS A 355 48.12 -154.22 37.53
N GLU A 356 49.35 -153.70 37.51
CA GLU A 356 50.57 -154.49 37.31
C GLU A 356 50.75 -155.55 38.41
N LYS A 357 50.60 -155.16 39.70
CA LYS A 357 50.71 -156.09 40.83
C LYS A 357 49.64 -157.20 40.79
N ILE A 358 48.40 -156.87 40.42
CA ILE A 358 47.33 -157.86 40.28
C ILE A 358 47.59 -158.80 39.11
N THR A 359 48.17 -158.29 38.01
CA THR A 359 48.56 -159.13 36.87
C THR A 359 49.63 -160.14 37.27
N ILE A 360 50.62 -159.72 38.07
CA ILE A 360 51.65 -160.61 38.64
C ILE A 360 51.02 -161.62 39.60
N LEU A 361 50.05 -161.19 40.44
CA LEU A 361 49.33 -162.09 41.35
C LEU A 361 48.59 -163.19 40.58
N GLY A 362 47.89 -162.84 39.49
CA GLY A 362 47.22 -163.81 38.62
C GLY A 362 48.19 -164.82 38.03
N LYS A 363 49.38 -164.38 37.62
CA LYS A 363 50.44 -165.30 37.15
C LYS A 363 50.88 -166.28 38.25
N ASN A 364 51.10 -165.80 39.47
CA ASN A 364 51.50 -166.67 40.60
C ASN A 364 50.40 -167.67 40.97
N ILE A 365 49.13 -167.28 40.88
CA ILE A 365 47.98 -168.17 41.10
C ILE A 365 47.93 -169.25 40.00
N SER A 366 48.15 -168.87 38.75
CA SER A 366 48.24 -169.81 37.62
C SER A 366 49.39 -170.82 37.78
N GLU A 367 50.57 -170.36 38.23
CA GLU A 367 51.70 -171.24 38.57
C GLU A 367 51.35 -172.20 39.71
N LEU A 368 50.67 -171.72 40.77
CA LEU A 368 50.20 -172.57 41.88
C LEU A 368 49.18 -173.61 41.41
N SER A 369 48.29 -173.26 40.47
CA SER A 369 47.36 -174.20 39.83
C SER A 369 48.10 -175.35 39.17
N SER A 370 49.17 -175.04 38.44
CA SER A 370 50.01 -176.05 37.77
C SER A 370 50.75 -176.93 38.77
N VAL A 371 51.24 -176.37 39.88
CA VAL A 371 51.89 -177.15 40.95
C VAL A 371 50.88 -178.10 41.62
N ALA A 372 49.67 -177.62 41.92
CA ALA A 372 48.62 -178.46 42.51
C ALA A 372 48.24 -179.63 41.60
N GLU A 373 48.11 -179.39 40.29
CA GLU A 373 47.87 -180.43 39.28
C GLU A 373 48.98 -181.48 39.24
N ASN A 374 50.25 -181.04 39.25
CA ASN A 374 51.39 -181.95 39.27
C ASN A 374 51.42 -182.81 40.55
N ILE A 375 51.06 -182.24 41.71
CA ILE A 375 50.98 -183.00 42.95
C ILE A 375 49.84 -184.02 42.88
N SER A 376 48.68 -183.65 42.32
CA SER A 376 47.56 -184.58 42.11
C SER A 376 47.98 -185.83 41.32
N GLN A 377 48.76 -185.65 40.25
CA GLN A 377 49.28 -186.77 39.45
C GLN A 377 50.27 -187.64 40.23
N ILE A 378 51.11 -187.03 41.07
CA ILE A 378 52.04 -187.76 41.94
C ILE A 378 51.25 -188.55 42.99
N THR A 379 50.23 -187.97 43.61
CA THR A 379 49.40 -188.66 44.60
C THR A 379 48.66 -189.84 43.97
N ASP A 380 48.10 -189.69 42.77
CA ASP A 380 47.50 -190.81 42.04
C ASP A 380 48.50 -191.96 41.84
N THR A 381 49.73 -191.63 41.41
CA THR A 381 50.81 -192.62 41.24
C THR A 381 51.19 -193.31 42.55
N ILE A 382 51.28 -192.57 43.67
CA ILE A 382 51.59 -193.16 45.00
C ILE A 382 50.46 -194.06 45.47
N ASN A 383 49.20 -193.69 45.19
CA ASN A 383 48.04 -194.50 45.55
C ASN A 383 48.07 -195.83 44.77
N GLU A 384 48.35 -195.78 43.46
CA GLU A 384 48.56 -196.98 42.64
C GLU A 384 49.70 -197.87 43.17
N ILE A 385 50.84 -197.29 43.55
CA ILE A 385 51.97 -198.03 44.15
C ILE A 385 51.56 -198.65 45.50
N SER A 386 50.79 -197.92 46.31
CA SER A 386 50.32 -198.40 47.62
C SER A 386 49.37 -199.58 47.45
N ASP A 387 48.43 -199.52 46.49
CA ASP A 387 47.53 -200.63 46.17
C ASP A 387 48.30 -201.86 45.64
N GLN A 388 49.29 -201.65 44.76
CA GLN A 388 50.17 -202.72 44.29
C GLN A 388 50.99 -203.34 45.43
N THR A 389 51.52 -202.52 46.32
CA THR A 389 52.31 -202.96 47.48
C THR A 389 51.44 -203.72 48.47
N ASN A 390 50.19 -203.28 48.69
CA ASN A 390 49.22 -203.96 49.53
C ASN A 390 48.89 -205.36 48.99
N LEU A 391 48.68 -205.49 47.67
CA LEU A 391 48.47 -206.77 47.00
C LEU A 391 49.70 -207.69 47.06
N LEU A 392 50.90 -207.16 46.85
CA LEU A 392 52.15 -207.89 46.96
C LEU A 392 52.38 -208.41 48.39
N ALA A 393 52.13 -207.55 49.39
CA ALA A 393 52.26 -207.89 50.80
C ALA A 393 51.22 -208.94 51.23
N LEU A 394 49.98 -208.83 50.74
CA LEU A 394 48.95 -209.84 50.96
C LEU A 394 49.37 -211.21 50.37
N ASN A 395 49.87 -211.23 49.14
CA ASN A 395 50.37 -212.45 48.51
C ASN A 395 51.54 -213.06 49.30
N ALA A 396 52.46 -212.23 49.81
CA ALA A 396 53.57 -212.66 50.65
C ALA A 396 53.12 -213.19 52.02
N ALA A 397 52.11 -212.57 52.65
CA ALA A 397 51.53 -213.01 53.92
C ALA A 397 50.83 -214.38 53.79
N ILE A 398 50.10 -214.58 52.68
CA ILE A 398 49.47 -215.87 52.35
C ILE A 398 50.53 -216.98 52.21
N GLU A 399 51.60 -216.73 51.44
CA GLU A 399 52.63 -217.74 51.21
C GLU A 399 53.48 -218.01 52.46
N ALA A 400 53.69 -217.01 53.31
CA ALA A 400 54.34 -217.17 54.60
C ALA A 400 53.49 -217.96 55.62
N ALA A 401 52.16 -217.79 55.63
CA ALA A 401 51.24 -218.62 56.41
C ALA A 401 51.25 -220.08 55.94
N ARG A 402 51.44 -220.31 54.63
CA ARG A 402 51.52 -221.62 53.99
C ARG A 402 52.78 -222.41 54.38
N ALA A 403 53.87 -221.73 54.69
CA ALA A 403 55.14 -222.32 55.13
C ALA A 403 55.18 -222.75 56.62
N GLY A 404 54.09 -222.57 57.38
CA GLY A 404 53.97 -223.05 58.76
C GLY A 404 54.97 -222.39 59.75
N GLU A 405 55.53 -223.17 60.69
CA GLU A 405 56.45 -222.68 61.75
C GLU A 405 57.67 -221.92 61.19
N ALA A 406 58.19 -222.30 60.02
CA ALA A 406 59.35 -221.64 59.38
C ALA A 406 59.01 -220.26 58.76
N GLY A 407 57.74 -220.03 58.39
CA GLY A 407 57.28 -218.81 57.73
C GLY A 407 56.78 -217.72 58.69
N LYS A 408 56.67 -218.01 60.00
CA LYS A 408 56.12 -217.08 61.01
C LYS A 408 56.80 -215.71 61.01
N GLY A 409 58.12 -215.65 60.88
CA GLY A 409 58.86 -214.37 60.81
C GLY A 409 58.53 -213.55 59.56
N PHE A 410 58.40 -214.21 58.40
CA PHE A 410 58.03 -213.56 57.13
C PHE A 410 56.57 -213.13 57.09
N ALA A 411 55.66 -213.89 57.69
CA ALA A 411 54.24 -213.53 57.77
C ALA A 411 54.04 -212.22 58.55
N VAL A 412 54.77 -212.05 59.65
CA VAL A 412 54.74 -210.81 60.44
C VAL A 412 55.24 -209.62 59.63
N VAL A 413 56.34 -209.78 58.87
CA VAL A 413 56.87 -208.71 58.01
C VAL A 413 55.89 -208.37 56.88
N ALA A 414 55.30 -209.38 56.23
CA ALA A 414 54.34 -209.17 55.15
C ALA A 414 53.05 -208.48 55.63
N ASP A 415 52.51 -208.87 56.80
CA ASP A 415 51.37 -208.17 57.40
C ASP A 415 51.71 -206.73 57.81
N GLU A 416 52.95 -206.47 58.25
CA GLU A 416 53.40 -205.11 58.57
C GLU A 416 53.53 -204.25 57.30
N VAL A 417 54.06 -204.79 56.21
CA VAL A 417 54.11 -204.10 54.90
C VAL A 417 52.69 -203.86 54.35
N ARG A 418 51.77 -204.81 54.52
CA ARG A 418 50.36 -204.67 54.13
C ARG A 418 49.68 -203.51 54.86
N LYS A 419 49.83 -203.45 56.18
CA LYS A 419 49.35 -202.33 57.00
C LYS A 419 50.01 -201.01 56.62
N LEU A 420 51.31 -201.02 56.28
CA LEU A 420 52.01 -199.82 55.81
C LEU A 420 51.45 -199.33 54.48
N ALA A 421 51.14 -200.25 53.56
CA ALA A 421 50.56 -199.95 52.26
C ALA A 421 49.11 -199.44 52.36
N GLU A 422 48.26 -200.05 53.19
CA GLU A 422 46.91 -199.54 53.51
C GLU A 422 46.97 -198.14 54.13
N ARG A 423 47.92 -197.91 55.04
CA ARG A 423 48.15 -196.61 55.67
C ARG A 423 48.68 -195.57 54.68
N SER A 424 49.54 -195.96 53.74
CA SER A 424 50.00 -195.09 52.65
C SER A 424 48.84 -194.74 51.72
N ALA A 425 48.04 -195.70 51.24
CA ALA A 425 46.87 -195.43 50.40
C ALA A 425 45.85 -194.50 51.10
N THR A 426 45.59 -194.72 52.39
CA THR A 426 44.73 -193.83 53.18
C THR A 426 45.30 -192.42 53.27
N SER A 427 46.60 -192.29 53.57
CA SER A 427 47.27 -190.97 53.65
C SER A 427 47.30 -190.27 52.29
N THR A 428 47.49 -191.00 51.20
CA THR A 428 47.50 -190.45 49.84
C THR A 428 46.12 -189.95 49.42
N LYS A 429 45.05 -190.65 49.83
CA LYS A 429 43.67 -190.18 49.63
C LYS A 429 43.38 -188.90 50.41
N GLU A 430 43.85 -188.79 51.65
CA GLU A 430 43.74 -187.53 52.42
C GLU A 430 44.50 -186.38 51.73
N ILE A 431 45.67 -186.65 51.13
CA ILE A 431 46.41 -185.64 50.36
C ILE A 431 45.65 -185.26 49.08
N ASP A 432 45.08 -186.21 48.34
CA ASP A 432 44.26 -185.94 47.15
C ASP A 432 43.06 -185.03 47.47
N GLU A 433 42.35 -185.29 48.57
CA GLU A 433 41.27 -184.42 49.04
C GLU A 433 41.77 -182.98 49.34
N LEU A 434 42.94 -182.83 49.97
CA LEU A 434 43.56 -181.52 50.22
C LEU A 434 44.00 -180.82 48.92
N ILE A 435 44.50 -181.56 47.93
CA ILE A 435 44.91 -181.00 46.64
C ILE A 435 43.70 -180.52 45.84
N LYS A 436 42.60 -181.27 45.85
CA LYS A 436 41.33 -180.85 45.24
C LYS A 436 40.78 -179.57 45.88
N ASP A 437 40.87 -179.44 47.21
CA ASP A 437 40.51 -178.18 47.88
C ASP A 437 41.42 -177.02 47.46
N ILE A 438 42.74 -177.24 47.35
CA ILE A 438 43.69 -176.24 46.84
C ILE A 438 43.35 -175.83 45.40
N GLN A 439 43.09 -176.79 44.50
CA GLN A 439 42.69 -176.52 43.11
C GLN A 439 41.43 -175.67 43.04
N HIS A 440 40.40 -176.02 43.83
CA HIS A 440 39.16 -175.24 43.87
C HIS A 440 39.39 -173.80 44.36
N ARG A 441 40.19 -173.63 45.43
CA ARG A 441 40.53 -172.29 45.95
C ARG A 441 41.38 -171.47 44.98
N VAL A 442 42.22 -172.11 44.18
CA VAL A 442 43.02 -171.47 43.12
C VAL A 442 42.12 -170.99 41.97
N GLU A 443 41.16 -171.81 41.54
CA GLU A 443 40.17 -171.42 40.52
C GLU A 443 39.37 -170.19 40.97
N GLN A 444 38.83 -170.21 42.19
CA GLN A 444 38.15 -169.06 42.79
C GLN A 444 39.04 -167.81 42.87
N SER A 445 40.32 -167.98 43.21
CA SER A 445 41.27 -166.86 43.29
C SER A 445 41.59 -166.28 41.91
N ASN A 446 41.58 -167.11 40.86
CA ASN A 446 41.78 -166.67 39.49
C ASN A 446 40.59 -165.86 38.98
N GLU A 447 39.36 -166.33 39.20
CA GLU A 447 38.12 -165.59 38.89
C GLU A 447 38.11 -164.21 39.56
N MET A 448 38.41 -164.16 40.87
CA MET A 448 38.47 -162.91 41.63
C MET A 448 39.57 -161.96 41.10
N THR A 449 40.70 -162.50 40.63
CA THR A 449 41.78 -161.69 40.04
C THR A 449 41.36 -161.08 38.71
N GLU A 450 40.69 -161.84 37.84
CA GLU A 450 40.15 -161.34 36.56
C GLU A 450 39.10 -160.24 36.77
N GLU A 451 38.18 -160.44 37.73
CA GLU A 451 37.20 -159.43 38.11
C GLU A 451 37.90 -158.14 38.61
N THR A 452 38.92 -158.28 39.47
CA THR A 452 39.67 -157.12 39.98
C THR A 452 40.41 -156.36 38.86
N ILE A 453 40.95 -157.06 37.85
CA ILE A 453 41.59 -156.41 36.68
C ILE A 453 40.57 -155.56 35.90
N LYS A 454 39.34 -156.05 35.77
CA LYS A 454 38.24 -155.33 35.12
C LYS A 454 37.87 -154.07 35.91
N GLU A 455 37.68 -154.18 37.23
CA GLU A 455 37.37 -153.03 38.08
C GLU A 455 38.47 -151.96 38.08
N VAL A 456 39.74 -152.37 38.11
CA VAL A 456 40.89 -151.46 38.03
C VAL A 456 40.96 -150.76 36.67
N THR A 457 40.63 -151.45 35.58
CA THR A 457 40.59 -150.85 34.25
C THR A 457 39.47 -149.81 34.13
N ASN A 458 38.27 -150.12 34.64
CA ASN A 458 37.18 -149.14 34.73
C ASN A 458 37.56 -147.92 35.60
N SER A 459 38.30 -148.14 36.69
CA SER A 459 38.77 -147.05 37.56
C SER A 459 39.75 -146.13 36.85
N ILE A 460 40.60 -146.64 35.95
CA ILE A 460 41.49 -145.82 35.11
C ILE A 460 40.67 -144.99 34.12
N GLU A 461 39.67 -145.59 33.48
CA GLU A 461 38.78 -144.89 32.53
C GLU A 461 38.03 -143.74 33.22
N ASN A 462 37.38 -144.00 34.36
CA ASN A 462 36.70 -142.97 35.15
C ASN A 462 37.66 -141.85 35.59
N ALA A 463 38.88 -142.20 36.03
CA ALA A 463 39.85 -141.18 36.44
C ALA A 463 40.30 -140.29 35.28
N ASN A 464 40.43 -140.84 34.06
CA ASN A 464 40.72 -140.05 32.86
C ASN A 464 39.56 -139.13 32.48
N GLU A 465 38.31 -139.58 32.62
CA GLU A 465 37.14 -138.72 32.40
C GLU A 465 37.16 -137.50 33.34
N VAL A 466 37.44 -137.71 34.64
CA VAL A 466 37.58 -136.59 35.59
C VAL A 466 38.74 -135.65 35.21
N VAL A 467 39.86 -136.17 34.68
CA VAL A 467 40.95 -135.32 34.17
C VAL A 467 40.48 -134.45 33.01
N SER A 468 39.68 -135.00 32.08
CA SER A 468 39.09 -134.23 30.98
C SER A 468 38.18 -133.12 31.52
N SER A 469 37.31 -133.41 32.49
CA SER A 469 36.46 -132.39 33.12
C SER A 469 37.27 -131.30 33.84
N MET A 470 38.43 -131.65 34.43
CA MET A 470 39.32 -130.65 35.02
C MET A 470 39.93 -129.71 33.97
N ASP A 471 40.22 -130.21 32.77
CA ASP A 471 40.69 -129.38 31.65
C ASP A 471 39.62 -128.40 31.17
N GLU A 472 38.37 -128.85 31.05
CA GLU A 472 37.24 -127.97 30.72
C GLU A 472 37.01 -126.88 31.78
N ILE A 473 37.18 -127.21 33.07
CA ILE A 473 37.11 -126.22 34.16
C ILE A 473 38.25 -125.20 34.06
N LEU A 474 39.49 -125.64 33.79
CA LEU A 474 40.64 -124.74 33.61
C LEU A 474 40.42 -123.77 32.44
N GLU A 475 39.91 -124.25 31.31
CA GLU A 475 39.57 -123.40 30.18
C GLU A 475 38.44 -122.40 30.53
N SER A 476 37.39 -122.87 31.19
CA SER A 476 36.26 -122.03 31.61
C SER A 476 36.67 -120.94 32.60
N THR A 477 37.53 -121.26 33.57
CA THR A 477 38.04 -120.27 34.54
C THR A 477 38.93 -119.23 33.88
N LYS A 478 39.75 -119.62 32.90
CA LYS A 478 40.55 -118.68 32.08
C LYS A 478 39.66 -117.74 31.27
N ASN A 479 38.60 -118.25 30.63
CA ASN A 479 37.63 -117.42 29.91
C ASN A 479 36.91 -116.45 30.86
N THR A 480 36.58 -116.91 32.08
CA THR A 480 35.98 -116.05 33.11
C THR A 480 36.90 -114.91 33.52
N GLN A 481 38.20 -115.16 33.70
CA GLN A 481 39.19 -114.11 33.98
C GLN A 481 39.24 -113.04 32.87
N GLN A 482 39.17 -113.45 31.60
CA GLN A 482 39.15 -112.52 30.48
C GLN A 482 37.89 -111.64 30.48
N LEU A 483 36.72 -112.22 30.74
CA LEU A 483 35.46 -111.48 30.83
C LEU A 483 35.48 -110.49 32.00
N VAL A 484 35.98 -110.90 33.17
CA VAL A 484 36.14 -110.04 34.34
C VAL A 484 37.04 -108.84 34.04
N ALA A 485 38.15 -109.05 33.32
CA ALA A 485 39.03 -107.95 32.88
C ALA A 485 38.33 -106.97 31.93
N GLN A 486 37.48 -107.46 31.02
CA GLN A 486 36.67 -106.60 30.14
C GLN A 486 35.63 -105.79 30.92
N ILE A 487 34.96 -106.40 31.90
CA ILE A 487 34.00 -105.72 32.78
C ILE A 487 34.72 -104.63 33.59
N ALA A 488 35.92 -104.89 34.10
CA ALA A 488 36.72 -103.89 34.82
C ALA A 488 37.01 -102.65 33.95
N ASN A 489 37.42 -102.86 32.70
CA ASN A 489 37.68 -101.77 31.75
C ASN A 489 36.41 -100.99 31.42
N ALA A 490 35.30 -101.67 31.13
CA ALA A 490 34.01 -101.01 30.87
C ALA A 490 33.52 -100.20 32.08
N THR A 491 33.72 -100.72 33.30
CA THR A 491 33.38 -100.04 34.55
C THR A 491 34.20 -98.76 34.73
N LYS A 492 35.49 -98.79 34.38
CA LYS A 492 36.36 -97.61 34.41
C LYS A 492 35.90 -96.54 33.41
N GLU A 493 35.58 -96.93 32.17
CA GLU A 493 35.04 -96.00 31.18
C GLU A 493 33.71 -95.39 31.65
N GLN A 494 32.83 -96.19 32.26
CA GLN A 494 31.56 -95.72 32.80
C GLN A 494 31.74 -94.70 33.93
N ALA A 495 32.79 -94.84 34.76
CA ALA A 495 33.16 -93.88 35.79
C ALA A 495 33.62 -92.54 35.18
N GLU A 496 34.46 -92.59 34.13
CA GLU A 496 34.91 -91.39 33.41
C GLU A 496 33.73 -90.66 32.76
N VAL A 497 32.83 -91.39 32.12
CA VAL A 497 31.60 -90.83 31.53
C VAL A 497 30.71 -90.21 32.61
N SER A 498 30.49 -90.89 33.74
CA SER A 498 29.68 -90.33 34.84
C SER A 498 30.26 -89.01 35.36
N SER A 499 31.59 -88.91 35.49
CA SER A 499 32.26 -87.66 35.88
C SER A 499 32.03 -86.53 34.87
N MET A 500 32.00 -86.84 33.57
CA MET A 500 31.67 -85.84 32.54
C MET A 500 30.21 -85.39 32.65
N ILE A 501 29.28 -86.30 32.95
CA ILE A 501 27.87 -85.94 33.14
C ILE A 501 27.71 -85.00 34.35
N VAL A 502 28.40 -85.26 35.48
CA VAL A 502 28.41 -84.33 36.63
C VAL A 502 28.83 -82.92 36.22
N LYS A 503 29.88 -82.80 35.40
CA LYS A 503 30.33 -81.50 34.89
C LYS A 503 29.27 -80.83 34.01
N ASN A 504 28.62 -81.59 33.13
CA ASN A 504 27.56 -81.07 32.26
C ASN A 504 26.33 -80.58 33.06
N VAL A 505 25.97 -81.30 34.13
CA VAL A 505 24.89 -80.89 35.05
C VAL A 505 25.22 -79.56 35.74
N SER A 506 26.48 -79.37 36.16
CA SER A 506 26.92 -78.10 36.73
C SER A 506 26.78 -76.94 35.72
N VAL A 507 27.18 -77.15 34.46
CA VAL A 507 27.05 -76.15 33.39
C VAL A 507 25.57 -75.85 33.10
N LEU A 508 24.71 -76.88 33.09
CA LEU A 508 23.26 -76.70 32.92
C LEU A 508 22.63 -75.90 34.06
N THR A 509 23.11 -76.11 35.30
CA THR A 509 22.65 -75.35 36.47
C THR A 509 22.95 -73.87 36.32
N GLU A 510 24.18 -73.53 35.94
CA GLU A 510 24.59 -72.14 35.70
C GLU A 510 23.80 -71.51 34.55
N ALA A 511 23.65 -72.23 33.43
CA ALA A 511 22.87 -71.77 32.29
C ALA A 511 21.40 -71.52 32.66
N ASN A 512 20.78 -72.41 33.44
CA ASN A 512 19.39 -72.24 33.88
C ASN A 512 19.23 -71.01 34.79
N GLN A 513 20.20 -70.74 35.66
CA GLN A 513 20.21 -69.57 36.53
C GLN A 513 20.42 -68.26 35.74
N ASN A 514 21.24 -68.27 34.69
CA ASN A 514 21.37 -67.14 33.77
C ASN A 514 20.04 -66.86 33.04
N ILE A 515 19.36 -67.91 32.55
CA ILE A 515 18.05 -67.75 31.91
C ILE A 515 17.01 -67.20 32.91
N GLN A 516 17.04 -67.61 34.18
CA GLN A 516 16.18 -67.03 35.22
C GLN A 516 16.38 -65.51 35.35
N ASN A 517 17.64 -65.06 35.38
CA ASN A 517 17.95 -63.64 35.50
C ASN A 517 17.51 -62.85 34.27
N THR A 518 17.82 -63.34 33.06
CA THR A 518 17.39 -62.71 31.81
C THR A 518 15.86 -62.67 31.69
N THR A 519 15.15 -63.69 32.15
CA THR A 519 13.68 -63.72 32.16
C THR A 519 13.10 -62.64 33.07
N LYS A 520 13.74 -62.36 34.23
CA LYS A 520 13.34 -61.26 35.12
C LYS A 520 13.60 -59.89 34.49
N GLU A 521 14.73 -59.71 33.81
CA GLU A 521 15.04 -58.47 33.09
C GLU A 521 14.03 -58.22 31.96
N LEU A 522 13.75 -59.24 31.14
CA LEU A 522 12.73 -59.19 30.09
C LEU A 522 11.35 -58.81 30.64
N LEU A 523 10.98 -59.29 31.83
CA LEU A 523 9.72 -58.92 32.48
C LEU A 523 9.66 -57.42 32.79
N ASN A 524 10.75 -56.84 33.26
CA ASN A 524 10.84 -55.41 33.52
C ASN A 524 10.79 -54.60 32.22
N SER A 525 11.57 -54.99 31.20
CA SER A 525 11.54 -54.35 29.88
C SER A 525 10.17 -54.43 29.23
N GLY A 526 9.46 -55.55 29.37
CA GLY A 526 8.08 -55.70 28.87
C GLY A 526 7.08 -54.74 29.54
N LYS A 527 7.25 -54.47 30.84
CA LYS A 527 6.45 -53.45 31.55
C LYS A 527 6.76 -52.04 31.03
N GLU A 528 8.03 -51.71 30.88
CA GLU A 528 8.46 -50.39 30.38
C GLU A 528 7.96 -50.13 28.96
N ILE A 529 8.01 -51.14 28.07
CA ILE A 529 7.43 -51.03 26.72
C ILE A 529 5.93 -50.72 26.80
N THR A 530 5.20 -51.42 27.67
CA THR A 530 3.75 -51.19 27.84
C THR A 530 3.45 -49.77 28.30
N GLU A 531 4.23 -49.24 29.25
CA GLU A 531 4.13 -47.86 29.73
C GLU A 531 4.42 -46.86 28.61
N LYS A 532 5.51 -47.04 27.85
CA LYS A 532 5.89 -46.15 26.75
C LYS A 532 4.90 -46.16 25.59
N VAL A 533 4.32 -47.31 25.25
CA VAL A 533 3.29 -47.37 24.21
C VAL A 533 2.03 -46.59 24.64
N ASN A 534 1.65 -46.65 25.92
CA ASN A 534 0.56 -45.83 26.44
C ASN A 534 0.89 -44.32 26.41
N GLU A 535 2.12 -43.92 26.73
CA GLU A 535 2.57 -42.52 26.59
C GLU A 535 2.46 -42.05 25.13
N ILE A 536 2.94 -42.83 24.16
CA ILE A 536 2.85 -42.50 22.72
C ILE A 536 1.38 -42.35 22.33
N LYS A 537 0.51 -43.29 22.73
CA LYS A 537 -0.92 -43.21 22.44
C LYS A 537 -1.54 -41.89 22.90
N GLN A 538 -1.23 -41.45 24.11
CA GLN A 538 -1.72 -40.16 24.64
C GLN A 538 -1.18 -38.96 23.84
N ILE A 539 0.08 -39.00 23.41
CA ILE A 539 0.68 -37.94 22.60
C ILE A 539 0.01 -37.89 21.22
N THR A 540 -0.22 -39.04 20.59
CA THR A 540 -0.91 -39.16 19.29
C THR A 540 -2.34 -38.60 19.36
N GLU A 541 -3.08 -38.88 20.45
CA GLU A 541 -4.42 -38.29 20.68
C GLU A 541 -4.37 -36.76 20.78
N LYS A 542 -3.39 -36.20 21.50
CA LYS A 542 -3.20 -34.74 21.58
C LYS A 542 -2.80 -34.13 20.24
N LEU A 543 -1.95 -34.82 19.49
CA LEU A 543 -1.48 -34.35 18.18
C LEU A 543 -2.64 -34.30 17.17
N LYS A 544 -3.54 -35.29 17.22
CA LYS A 544 -4.77 -35.29 16.41
C LYS A 544 -5.64 -34.07 16.70
N TYR A 545 -5.90 -33.79 17.98
CA TYR A 545 -6.68 -32.61 18.38
C TYR A 545 -6.03 -31.29 17.90
N ALA A 546 -4.72 -31.15 18.07
CA ALA A 546 -4.00 -29.96 17.60
C ALA A 546 -4.02 -29.82 16.07
N GLY A 547 -3.95 -30.94 15.34
CA GLY A 547 -4.09 -30.96 13.89
C GLY A 547 -5.46 -30.48 13.43
N ASP A 548 -6.53 -30.98 14.05
CA ASP A 548 -7.91 -30.56 13.76
C ASP A 548 -8.12 -29.04 14.01
N GLU A 549 -7.55 -28.50 15.10
CA GLU A 549 -7.60 -27.05 15.40
C GLU A 549 -6.84 -26.21 14.36
N GLN A 550 -5.66 -26.65 13.92
CA GLN A 550 -4.89 -25.92 12.91
C GLN A 550 -5.57 -25.94 11.54
N ILE A 551 -6.27 -27.02 11.17
CA ILE A 551 -7.08 -27.07 9.93
C ILE A 551 -8.17 -25.97 9.96
N GLU A 552 -8.82 -25.75 11.11
CA GLU A 552 -9.79 -24.67 11.28
C GLU A 552 -9.13 -23.28 11.10
N VAL A 553 -7.94 -23.08 11.68
CA VAL A 553 -7.18 -21.82 11.56
C VAL A 553 -6.79 -21.56 10.10
N ILE A 554 -6.30 -22.58 9.37
CA ILE A 554 -5.96 -22.46 7.95
C ILE A 554 -7.18 -22.08 7.12
N SER A 555 -8.33 -22.69 7.37
CA SER A 555 -9.58 -22.35 6.68
C SER A 555 -9.92 -20.86 6.83
N LYS A 556 -9.72 -20.28 8.02
CA LYS A 556 -9.90 -18.84 8.26
C LYS A 556 -8.84 -18.00 7.54
N LEU A 557 -7.57 -18.43 7.53
CA LEU A 557 -6.48 -17.73 6.84
C LEU A 557 -6.68 -17.67 5.32
N VAL A 558 -7.18 -18.75 4.70
CA VAL A 558 -7.55 -18.74 3.27
C VAL A 558 -8.54 -17.61 2.98
N GLY A 559 -9.56 -17.44 3.83
CA GLY A 559 -10.52 -16.34 3.71
C GLY A 559 -9.87 -14.96 3.85
N ILE A 560 -8.99 -14.77 4.84
CA ILE A 560 -8.29 -13.50 5.06
C ILE A 560 -7.39 -13.13 3.87
N VAL A 561 -6.65 -14.10 3.31
CA VAL A 561 -5.79 -13.87 2.14
C VAL A 561 -6.63 -13.45 0.93
N GLU A 562 -7.78 -14.08 0.71
CA GLU A 562 -8.68 -13.70 -0.37
C GLU A 562 -9.28 -12.29 -0.17
N ASP A 563 -9.67 -11.94 1.06
CA ASP A 563 -10.14 -10.59 1.39
C ASP A 563 -9.05 -9.52 1.15
N MET A 564 -7.80 -9.81 1.53
CA MET A 564 -6.65 -8.93 1.26
C MET A 564 -6.41 -8.77 -0.24
N ARG A 565 -6.55 -9.84 -1.02
CA ARG A 565 -6.43 -9.80 -2.50
C ARG A 565 -7.47 -8.86 -3.11
N ILE A 566 -8.73 -8.97 -2.68
CA ILE A 566 -9.81 -8.09 -3.13
C ILE A 566 -9.55 -6.65 -2.71
N MET A 567 -9.08 -6.43 -1.48
CA MET A 567 -8.77 -5.10 -0.97
C MET A 567 -7.62 -4.45 -1.75
N ALA A 568 -6.55 -5.21 -2.02
CA ALA A 568 -5.40 -4.75 -2.79
C ALA A 568 -5.81 -4.31 -4.22
N GLN A 569 -6.68 -5.08 -4.87
CA GLN A 569 -7.25 -4.70 -6.17
C GLN A 569 -8.04 -3.39 -6.10
N LYS A 570 -8.89 -3.22 -5.08
CA LYS A 570 -9.67 -1.98 -4.89
C LYS A 570 -8.77 -0.76 -4.66
N THR A 571 -7.73 -0.90 -3.83
CA THR A 571 -6.78 0.18 -3.57
C THR A 571 -6.04 0.59 -4.85
N ASN A 572 -5.63 -0.39 -5.67
CA ASN A 572 -5.00 -0.10 -6.97
C ASN A 572 -5.91 0.70 -7.92
N VAL A 573 -7.22 0.39 -7.96
CA VAL A 573 -8.19 1.17 -8.74
C VAL A 573 -8.29 2.60 -8.22
N ALA A 574 -8.40 2.78 -6.90
CA ALA A 574 -8.49 4.11 -6.28
C ALA A 574 -7.22 4.95 -6.49
N LEU A 575 -6.03 4.35 -6.47
CA LEU A 575 -4.76 5.03 -6.75
C LEU A 575 -4.71 5.56 -8.19
N LYS A 576 -5.21 4.77 -9.14
CA LYS A 576 -5.30 5.21 -10.54
C LYS A 576 -6.23 6.42 -10.70
N GLU A 577 -7.39 6.39 -10.06
CA GLU A 577 -8.34 7.52 -10.07
C GLU A 577 -7.73 8.78 -9.44
N GLN A 578 -7.00 8.65 -8.32
CA GLN A 578 -6.31 9.79 -7.70
C GLN A 578 -5.18 10.35 -8.57
N ALA A 579 -4.41 9.50 -9.28
CA ALA A 579 -3.40 9.95 -10.23
C ALA A 579 -4.03 10.78 -11.38
N GLU A 580 -5.16 10.34 -11.91
CA GLU A 580 -5.92 11.10 -12.93
C GLU A 580 -6.42 12.44 -12.38
N ALA A 581 -6.89 12.48 -11.12
CA ALA A 581 -7.32 13.71 -10.47
C ALA A 581 -6.18 14.72 -10.28
N ILE A 582 -4.96 14.26 -9.92
CA ILE A 582 -3.77 15.11 -9.80
C ILE A 582 -3.41 15.75 -11.13
N ILE A 583 -3.40 14.98 -12.23
CA ILE A 583 -3.14 15.49 -13.58
C ILE A 583 -4.14 16.61 -13.93
N SER A 584 -5.42 16.40 -13.61
CA SER A 584 -6.45 17.43 -13.82
C SER A 584 -6.21 18.67 -12.96
N SER A 585 -5.82 18.51 -11.69
CA SER A 585 -5.53 19.63 -10.77
C SER A 585 -4.38 20.49 -11.28
N THR A 586 -3.27 19.86 -11.71
CA THR A 586 -2.11 20.55 -12.30
C THR A 586 -2.50 21.39 -13.53
N LYS A 587 -3.38 20.85 -14.37
CA LYS A 587 -3.90 21.58 -15.54
C LYS A 587 -4.71 22.81 -15.10
N SER A 588 -5.63 22.65 -14.15
CA SER A 588 -6.44 23.78 -13.65
C SER A 588 -5.61 24.88 -12.98
N ILE A 589 -4.56 24.52 -12.22
CA ILE A 589 -3.64 25.50 -11.62
C ILE A 589 -2.96 26.34 -12.72
N THR A 590 -2.53 25.71 -13.81
CA THR A 590 -1.90 26.40 -14.94
C THR A 590 -2.87 27.39 -15.60
N GLU A 591 -4.11 26.96 -15.85
CA GLU A 591 -5.16 27.82 -16.42
C GLU A 591 -5.50 29.02 -15.51
N ILE A 592 -5.52 28.81 -14.18
CA ILE A 592 -5.77 29.89 -13.22
C ILE A 592 -4.61 30.90 -13.20
N ASN A 593 -3.36 30.44 -13.22
CA ASN A 593 -2.20 31.33 -13.27
C ASN A 593 -2.20 32.19 -14.55
N ASP A 594 -2.57 31.62 -15.69
CA ASP A 594 -2.73 32.38 -16.94
C ASP A 594 -3.83 33.44 -16.83
N MET A 595 -4.96 33.12 -16.19
CA MET A 595 -6.03 34.09 -15.92
C MET A 595 -5.58 35.22 -14.98
N ILE A 596 -4.85 34.91 -13.91
CA ILE A 596 -4.33 35.92 -12.98
C ILE A 596 -3.38 36.89 -13.70
N SER A 597 -2.50 36.38 -14.56
CA SER A 597 -1.61 37.20 -15.39
C SER A 597 -2.40 38.14 -16.30
N PHE A 598 -3.48 37.64 -16.92
CA PHE A 598 -4.37 38.45 -17.74
C PHE A 598 -5.09 39.55 -16.92
N VAL A 599 -5.66 39.20 -15.75
CA VAL A 599 -6.35 40.15 -14.86
C VAL A 599 -5.39 41.23 -14.39
N THR A 600 -4.17 40.86 -13.99
CA THR A 600 -3.14 41.81 -13.54
C THR A 600 -2.78 42.82 -14.64
N ARG A 601 -2.67 42.36 -15.90
CA ARG A 601 -2.44 43.24 -17.04
C ARG A 601 -3.61 44.20 -17.28
N ALA A 602 -4.85 43.69 -17.24
CA ALA A 602 -6.05 44.51 -17.41
C ALA A 602 -6.22 45.57 -16.32
N LEU A 603 -5.88 45.26 -15.05
CA LEU A 603 -5.90 46.21 -13.94
C LEU A 603 -4.88 47.34 -14.13
N SER A 604 -3.68 47.02 -14.64
CA SER A 604 -2.67 48.02 -14.96
C SER A 604 -3.17 49.02 -16.02
N GLU A 605 -3.87 48.55 -17.05
CA GLU A 605 -4.47 49.42 -18.07
C GLU A 605 -5.60 50.28 -17.50
N GLN A 606 -6.48 49.72 -16.66
CA GLN A 606 -7.55 50.48 -16.00
C GLN A 606 -7.01 51.57 -15.06
N ALA A 607 -5.92 51.30 -14.34
CA ALA A 607 -5.27 52.28 -13.47
C ALA A 607 -4.73 53.49 -14.28
N GLU A 608 -4.22 53.24 -15.48
CA GLU A 608 -3.72 54.28 -16.38
C GLU A 608 -4.88 55.13 -16.94
N VAL A 609 -5.98 54.51 -17.34
CA VAL A 609 -7.21 55.20 -17.77
C VAL A 609 -7.76 56.06 -16.63
N ALA A 610 -7.86 55.52 -15.40
CA ALA A 610 -8.34 56.25 -14.23
C ALA A 610 -7.52 57.53 -13.97
N LYS A 611 -6.18 57.45 -14.02
CA LYS A 611 -5.29 58.62 -13.92
C LYS A 611 -5.55 59.66 -15.02
N GLY A 612 -5.85 59.20 -16.24
CA GLY A 612 -6.24 60.08 -17.36
C GLY A 612 -7.51 60.87 -17.08
N ILE A 613 -8.54 60.22 -16.52
CA ILE A 613 -9.82 60.85 -16.21
C ILE A 613 -9.68 61.84 -15.04
N VAL A 614 -8.89 61.55 -14.00
CA VAL A 614 -8.60 62.52 -12.91
C VAL A 614 -8.00 63.82 -13.47
N ASN A 615 -7.00 63.70 -14.36
CA ASN A 615 -6.37 64.86 -14.97
C ASN A 615 -7.30 65.67 -15.90
N LEU A 616 -8.35 65.04 -16.44
CA LEU A 616 -9.38 65.72 -17.22
C LEU A 616 -10.38 66.44 -16.29
N ALA A 617 -10.79 65.80 -15.20
CA ALA A 617 -11.71 66.37 -14.21
C ALA A 617 -11.12 67.62 -13.54
N ILE A 618 -9.83 67.62 -13.19
CA ILE A 618 -9.13 68.80 -12.64
C ILE A 618 -9.18 69.97 -13.64
N ARG A 619 -8.90 69.72 -14.92
CA ARG A 619 -8.92 70.76 -15.97
C ARG A 619 -10.32 71.36 -16.16
N LEU A 620 -11.36 70.52 -16.21
CA LEU A 620 -12.75 70.97 -16.33
C LEU A 620 -13.22 71.77 -15.11
N SER A 621 -12.76 71.41 -13.90
CA SER A 621 -13.04 72.17 -12.67
C SER A 621 -12.47 73.59 -12.73
N ASP A 622 -11.23 73.74 -13.23
CA ASP A 622 -10.58 75.05 -13.36
C ASP A 622 -11.26 75.93 -14.43
N GLU A 623 -11.65 75.36 -15.58
CA GLU A 623 -12.44 76.08 -16.60
C GLU A 623 -13.80 76.54 -16.07
N ASN A 624 -14.49 75.69 -15.32
CA ASN A 624 -15.82 76.00 -14.79
C ASN A 624 -15.77 77.14 -13.75
N LYS A 625 -14.70 77.22 -12.96
CA LYS A 625 -14.44 78.33 -12.03
C LYS A 625 -14.23 79.66 -12.76
N GLY A 626 -13.52 79.63 -13.90
CA GLY A 626 -13.35 80.80 -14.77
C GLY A 626 -14.66 81.30 -15.39
N ASN A 627 -15.54 80.39 -15.82
CA ASN A 627 -16.85 80.75 -16.39
C ASN A 627 -17.78 81.42 -15.36
N PHE A 628 -17.72 80.99 -14.10
CA PHE A 628 -18.54 81.55 -13.02
C PHE A 628 -18.29 83.05 -12.81
N ASP A 629 -17.01 83.47 -12.81
CA ASP A 629 -16.60 84.87 -12.65
C ASP A 629 -17.06 85.75 -13.84
N ILE A 630 -17.10 85.19 -15.04
CA ILE A 630 -17.60 85.88 -16.25
C ILE A 630 -19.11 86.10 -16.15
N PHE A 631 -19.87 85.08 -15.73
CA PHE A 631 -21.34 85.18 -15.65
C PHE A 631 -21.80 86.23 -14.63
N VAL A 632 -21.13 86.36 -13.49
CA VAL A 632 -21.45 87.38 -12.46
C VAL A 632 -21.29 88.79 -13.03
N LYS A 633 -20.18 89.07 -13.73
CA LYS A 633 -19.91 90.39 -14.33
C LYS A 633 -20.94 90.77 -15.40
N VAL A 634 -21.30 89.84 -16.29
CA VAL A 634 -22.27 90.13 -17.36
C VAL A 634 -23.68 90.37 -16.79
N LYS A 635 -24.03 89.68 -15.70
CA LYS A 635 -25.32 89.86 -15.01
C LYS A 635 -25.45 91.25 -14.38
N GLU A 636 -24.36 91.82 -13.83
CA GLU A 636 -24.35 93.20 -13.32
C GLU A 636 -24.48 94.24 -14.44
N ILE A 637 -23.78 94.04 -15.56
CA ILE A 637 -23.84 94.95 -16.72
C ILE A 637 -25.27 95.00 -17.29
N ALA A 638 -25.92 93.84 -17.46
CA ALA A 638 -27.30 93.77 -17.96
C ALA A 638 -28.28 94.56 -17.07
N ALA A 639 -28.12 94.49 -15.74
CA ALA A 639 -28.96 95.23 -14.79
C ALA A 639 -28.73 96.75 -14.84
N GLN A 640 -27.51 97.20 -15.11
CA GLN A 640 -27.19 98.63 -15.27
C GLN A 640 -27.80 99.22 -16.55
N VAL A 641 -27.72 98.51 -17.68
CA VAL A 641 -28.27 98.98 -18.96
C VAL A 641 -29.80 99.11 -18.90
N ALA A 642 -30.48 98.16 -18.24
CA ALA A 642 -31.93 98.23 -18.05
C ALA A 642 -32.38 99.46 -17.23
N ARG A 643 -31.63 99.85 -16.19
CA ARG A 643 -31.93 101.08 -15.42
C ARG A 643 -31.72 102.35 -16.23
N HIS A 644 -30.66 102.42 -17.03
CA HIS A 644 -30.38 103.58 -17.88
C HIS A 644 -31.47 103.78 -18.94
N ALA A 645 -31.92 102.70 -19.59
CA ALA A 645 -33.00 102.78 -20.58
C ALA A 645 -34.33 103.30 -19.99
N LYS A 646 -34.65 102.94 -18.75
CA LYS A 646 -35.87 103.42 -18.07
C LYS A 646 -35.86 104.93 -17.82
N ASN A 647 -34.73 105.49 -17.37
CA ASN A 647 -34.59 106.92 -17.09
C ASN A 647 -34.72 107.77 -18.37
N THR A 648 -34.19 107.31 -19.50
CA THR A 648 -34.25 108.04 -20.77
C THR A 648 -35.68 108.08 -21.35
N LEU A 649 -36.52 107.08 -21.05
CA LEU A 649 -37.92 107.06 -21.47
C LEU A 649 -38.78 108.09 -20.70
N GLU A 650 -38.49 108.34 -19.43
CA GLU A 650 -39.20 109.31 -18.59
C GLU A 650 -38.94 110.77 -19.02
N GLU A 651 -37.76 111.09 -19.56
CA GLU A 651 -37.46 112.43 -20.06
C GLU A 651 -38.17 112.75 -21.40
N ILE A 652 -38.35 111.76 -22.29
CA ILE A 652 -39.00 111.97 -23.59
C ILE A 652 -40.50 112.27 -23.43
N VAL A 653 -41.17 111.77 -22.38
CA VAL A 653 -42.61 112.00 -22.11
C VAL A 653 -42.93 113.44 -21.69
N LYS A 654 -41.95 114.23 -21.20
CA LYS A 654 -42.18 115.65 -20.82
C LYS A 654 -42.42 116.59 -22.00
N VAL A 655 -42.09 116.17 -23.23
CA VAL A 655 -42.43 116.90 -24.46
C VAL A 655 -43.80 116.39 -24.90
N LYS A 656 -44.87 117.22 -24.85
CA LYS A 656 -46.28 116.87 -25.18
C LYS A 656 -46.44 116.39 -26.64
N ILE A 657 -45.95 115.19 -26.94
CA ILE A 657 -45.99 114.53 -28.26
C ILE A 657 -47.23 113.64 -28.39
N ASP A 658 -47.93 113.37 -27.29
CA ASP A 658 -48.99 112.36 -27.22
C ASP A 658 -50.29 112.73 -27.98
N GLU A 659 -50.41 113.92 -28.57
CA GLU A 659 -51.54 114.32 -29.45
C GLU A 659 -51.25 114.18 -30.97
N ILE A 660 -50.11 113.61 -31.37
CA ILE A 660 -49.66 113.56 -32.78
C ILE A 660 -49.83 112.18 -33.45
N SER A 661 -50.43 111.18 -32.79
CA SER A 661 -50.54 109.82 -33.34
C SER A 661 -51.69 109.59 -34.35
N GLU A 662 -52.52 110.58 -34.67
CA GLU A 662 -53.70 110.39 -35.54
C GLU A 662 -53.55 110.87 -36.99
N LYS A 663 -52.46 111.54 -37.38
CA LYS A 663 -52.34 112.15 -38.73
C LYS A 663 -51.23 111.63 -39.64
N TYR A 664 -50.31 110.79 -39.14
CA TYR A 664 -49.25 110.17 -39.95
C TYR A 664 -48.91 108.76 -39.44
N PRO A 665 -49.54 107.69 -39.98
CA PRO A 665 -49.16 106.33 -39.63
C PRO A 665 -47.82 106.00 -40.29
N VAL A 666 -46.78 105.76 -39.48
CA VAL A 666 -45.53 105.18 -39.98
C VAL A 666 -45.70 103.67 -40.05
N ILE A 667 -45.69 103.19 -41.29
CA ILE A 667 -45.78 101.80 -41.76
C ILE A 667 -44.57 100.98 -41.24
N PRO A 668 -44.73 99.67 -40.93
CA PRO A 668 -43.69 98.87 -40.29
C PRO A 668 -42.67 98.33 -41.31
N SER A 669 -41.38 98.39 -40.97
CA SER A 669 -40.35 97.65 -41.71
C SER A 669 -40.16 96.25 -41.13
N LYS A 670 -40.46 95.23 -41.93
CA LYS A 670 -40.11 93.82 -41.73
C LYS A 670 -38.59 93.63 -41.61
N ASN A 671 -38.16 92.97 -40.54
CA ASN A 671 -37.36 91.73 -40.55
C ASN A 671 -37.19 91.19 -39.12
#